data_AF-A0A7C1XQA6-F1
#
_entry.id   AF-A0A7C1XQA6-F1
#
_cell.length_a   1.000
_cell.length_b   1.000
_cell.length_c   1.000
_cell.angle_alpha   90.00
_cell.angle_beta   90.00
_cell.angle_gamma   90.00
#
_symmetry.space_group_name_H-M   'P 1'
#
loop_
_entity.id
_entity.type
_entity.pdbx_description
1 polymer ?
#
loop_
_entity_poly.entity_id
_entity_poly.type
_entity_poly.pdbx_seq_one_letter_code
_entity_poly.pdbx_strand_id
1 'polypeptide(L)'
;STDVGGGVVAGYKVYRADVGLLATVTGTTYSDTSVAPNTLYDYTVSAFDNAVPANESLQSSPSANVTTPPAPVVAIRVNVGGNAYTDGASNVWSADTGFNTGRISTAGLGAAIAGTTDDPLYQVQRFDVSAAPELSYSFAVPNGDYTVNLHFAENYSGAFSVGARVFSVQMEGATVISNLDIYGTVGANVALVRSVPVTVADGQIDIQFIHGVEDPIVAAIEIVSASPVLPLSYDFTNPNVNAWVTLSDTGISPSWLVNGGAYQQSTDVADQSFGMPFDQSYKLGTYSYLPGLVGLSDYRVSVDITPLKDIPSRAAFDGQDVGVMFRYQDINNYYRVSFSSRESFARLEKKVGGVFTTLATNARGYIEEQMFNVTVNLSGDLIQVTVAGDPVFAVSDPDLSSGTIALYSQDAVKFDNVLVDVSDPNPTLVVSTPLAYSVQTGNAVTGSAAVTNRPVGGSVDFEFAGTPCAVATETPPGSGFYTADCGAPVQGDYFLAGQGLRGFLRNSSSGVVASDENLRVGIQGNNYITVGDSITLGTFDFYTGDNLSLDGRIIGQQGFQARLDDLLTAATALPIQVFNEGVGGDKTTDTLTRINSILERHPGSNNVLMMLGTNDSSGATPLTQTVFQTNMQSLVNTMTGQGKTVWVAKVPPVLPFATNATRNADIQGYNTAIGGLTGIQAGPNFFAFFYDDNGTPGITTDDYERLSLFHDKLHPNALGQRILSDQWDNALTGGVTVSFYLDRLCNRLVSADCSAVSPTNHKQNLLEVGSPYYVDQVYTLTSIPAVLAGGIWIQTADAESTDTNASYIDFSVDRPITVYVAYDAGAIALPDWLNPATSGFVDAGVNVLTNDPLTPALHVYSQVFTAGAVSLGGNLATGGSGADSNYLVVVQQ
;
A
#
# COMPACT_ATOMS: atom_id res chain seq x y z
N SER A 1 45.95 6.69 12.90
CA SER A 1 47.34 6.33 13.25
C SER A 1 48.28 7.28 12.52
N THR A 2 49.29 7.82 13.20
CA THR A 2 50.31 8.75 12.66
C THR A 2 51.66 8.06 12.47
N ASP A 3 51.67 6.80 12.06
CA ASP A 3 52.92 6.08 11.79
C ASP A 3 53.24 6.01 10.29
N VAL A 4 54.51 6.25 9.96
CA VAL A 4 55.05 6.53 8.62
C VAL A 4 56.05 5.44 8.17
N GLY A 5 55.98 4.22 8.73
CA GLY A 5 56.95 3.18 8.35
C GLY A 5 56.56 1.72 8.62
N GLY A 6 55.76 1.14 7.70
CA GLY A 6 55.70 -0.31 7.42
C GLY A 6 54.70 -1.11 8.27
N GLY A 7 53.76 -1.87 7.73
CA GLY A 7 53.46 -2.21 6.36
C GLY A 7 52.36 -3.27 6.37
N VAL A 8 51.20 -2.93 5.79
CA VAL A 8 50.00 -3.77 5.57
C VAL A 8 49.42 -4.38 6.86
N VAL A 9 48.10 -4.23 7.07
CA VAL A 9 47.38 -4.92 8.15
C VAL A 9 47.67 -6.43 8.05
N ALA A 10 48.23 -7.02 9.10
CA ALA A 10 48.55 -8.44 9.18
C ALA A 10 47.30 -9.28 9.52
N GLY A 11 46.37 -8.68 10.25
CA GLY A 11 45.09 -9.28 10.57
C GLY A 11 44.28 -8.43 11.54
N TYR A 12 43.23 -9.05 12.04
CA TYR A 12 42.25 -8.46 12.93
C TYR A 12 42.02 -9.36 14.14
N LYS A 13 41.77 -8.76 15.29
CA LYS A 13 41.23 -9.45 16.46
C LYS A 13 39.76 -9.08 16.59
N VAL A 14 38.91 -10.10 16.59
CA VAL A 14 37.46 -9.97 16.74
C VAL A 14 37.11 -10.21 18.19
N TYR A 15 36.37 -9.29 18.78
CA TYR A 15 35.92 -9.34 20.16
C TYR A 15 34.40 -9.39 20.22
N ARG A 16 33.87 -10.10 21.21
CA ARG A 16 32.45 -10.12 21.58
C ARG A 16 32.33 -9.81 23.07
N ALA A 17 31.42 -8.89 23.44
CA ALA A 17 31.43 -8.28 24.77
C ALA A 17 31.33 -9.27 25.96
N ASP A 18 30.63 -10.40 25.76
CA ASP A 18 30.42 -11.46 26.75
C ASP A 18 31.63 -12.37 26.96
N VAL A 19 32.46 -12.58 25.94
CA VAL A 19 33.60 -13.54 25.97
C VAL A 19 34.97 -12.90 25.76
N GLY A 20 35.04 -11.62 25.38
CA GLY A 20 36.29 -10.91 25.11
C GLY A 20 36.85 -11.26 23.73
N LEU A 21 38.13 -11.65 23.64
CA LEU A 21 38.76 -12.02 22.36
C LEU A 21 38.17 -13.33 21.85
N LEU A 22 37.43 -13.25 20.75
CA LEU A 22 36.74 -14.37 20.14
C LEU A 22 37.62 -15.08 19.10
N ALA A 23 38.29 -14.30 18.24
CA ALA A 23 39.13 -14.83 17.18
C ALA A 23 40.24 -13.87 16.75
N THR A 24 41.30 -14.40 16.15
CA THR A 24 42.30 -13.64 15.39
C THR A 24 42.27 -14.12 13.95
N VAL A 25 41.98 -13.22 13.01
CA VAL A 25 41.76 -13.54 11.60
C VAL A 25 42.71 -12.74 10.71
N THR A 26 43.09 -13.29 9.57
CA THR A 26 43.89 -12.56 8.55
C THR A 26 43.03 -12.01 7.42
N GLY A 27 41.79 -12.47 7.28
CA GLY A 27 40.79 -11.97 6.33
C GLY A 27 39.92 -10.87 6.94
N THR A 28 39.11 -10.22 6.10
CA THR A 28 38.18 -9.16 6.51
C THR A 28 36.80 -9.69 6.91
N THR A 29 36.64 -11.01 7.04
CA THR A 29 35.38 -11.67 7.42
C THR A 29 35.63 -12.74 8.49
N TYR A 30 34.65 -12.92 9.38
CA TYR A 30 34.64 -13.95 10.42
C TYR A 30 33.19 -14.42 10.64
N SER A 31 32.99 -15.74 10.81
CA SER A 31 31.69 -16.33 11.09
C SER A 31 31.67 -16.84 12.53
N ASP A 32 30.84 -16.22 13.38
CA ASP A 32 30.60 -16.70 14.75
C ASP A 32 29.42 -17.67 14.77
N THR A 33 29.69 -18.95 15.03
CA THR A 33 28.65 -20.00 15.17
C THR A 33 28.39 -20.38 16.62
N SER A 34 28.99 -19.66 17.58
CA SER A 34 28.87 -19.96 19.03
C SER A 34 27.73 -19.19 19.71
N VAL A 35 26.92 -18.49 18.92
CA VAL A 35 25.88 -17.58 19.37
C VAL A 35 24.56 -18.33 19.60
N ALA A 36 23.91 -18.04 20.72
CA ALA A 36 22.54 -18.46 20.98
C ALA A 36 21.55 -17.67 20.10
N PRO A 37 20.46 -18.28 19.61
CA PRO A 37 19.38 -17.59 18.93
C PRO A 37 18.81 -16.43 19.76
N ASN A 38 18.21 -15.45 19.08
CA ASN A 38 17.51 -14.34 19.74
C ASN A 38 18.33 -13.56 20.79
N THR A 39 19.65 -13.52 20.64
CA THR A 39 20.53 -12.87 21.61
C THR A 39 21.25 -11.71 20.93
N LEU A 40 21.20 -10.54 21.56
CA LEU A 40 21.96 -9.36 21.16
C LEU A 40 23.42 -9.57 21.52
N TYR A 41 24.31 -9.40 20.55
CA TYR A 41 25.75 -9.44 20.74
C TYR A 41 26.39 -8.15 20.26
N ASP A 42 27.35 -7.67 21.05
CA ASP A 42 28.19 -6.52 20.73
C ASP A 42 29.56 -7.00 20.29
N TYR A 43 29.95 -6.61 19.08
CA TYR A 43 31.26 -6.91 18.50
C TYR A 43 32.12 -5.66 18.37
N THR A 44 33.42 -5.82 18.61
CA THR A 44 34.44 -4.85 18.25
C THR A 44 35.60 -5.53 17.56
N VAL A 45 36.35 -4.77 16.76
CA VAL A 45 37.52 -5.29 16.04
C VAL A 45 38.71 -4.36 16.25
N SER A 46 39.90 -4.92 16.50
CA SER A 46 41.18 -4.20 16.38
C SER A 46 41.98 -4.77 15.21
N ALA A 47 42.78 -3.93 14.55
CA ALA A 47 43.71 -4.34 13.51
C ALA A 47 45.13 -4.38 14.07
N PHE A 48 45.94 -5.35 13.65
CA PHE A 48 47.37 -5.41 13.99
C PHE A 48 48.25 -5.58 12.76
N ASP A 49 49.50 -5.13 12.85
CA ASP A 49 50.50 -5.22 11.77
C ASP A 49 51.53 -6.35 12.02
N ASN A 50 52.52 -6.44 11.13
CA ASN A 50 53.60 -7.44 11.21
C ASN A 50 54.81 -6.97 12.03
N ALA A 51 54.72 -5.89 12.82
CA ALA A 51 55.83 -5.43 13.65
C ALA A 51 56.12 -6.44 14.78
N VAL A 52 57.32 -6.36 15.37
CA VAL A 52 57.72 -7.19 16.51
C VAL A 52 58.25 -6.28 17.62
N PRO A 53 57.44 -6.00 18.68
CA PRO A 53 56.06 -6.46 18.89
C PRO A 53 55.06 -5.81 17.92
N ALA A 54 53.94 -6.49 17.65
CA ALA A 54 52.92 -6.01 16.72
C ALA A 54 52.29 -4.71 17.24
N ASN A 55 52.10 -3.73 16.35
CA ASN A 55 51.32 -2.55 16.66
C ASN A 55 49.84 -2.91 16.47
N GLU A 56 49.01 -2.59 17.47
CA GLU A 56 47.58 -2.87 17.47
C GLU A 56 46.79 -1.56 17.59
N SER A 57 45.72 -1.43 16.80
CA SER A 57 44.82 -0.29 16.89
C SER A 57 43.96 -0.35 18.16
N LEU A 58 43.28 0.76 18.47
CA LEU A 58 42.12 0.70 19.37
C LEU A 58 41.02 -0.17 18.73
N GLN A 59 40.16 -0.75 19.57
CA GLN A 59 38.94 -1.41 19.12
C GLN A 59 38.00 -0.40 18.44
N SER A 60 37.23 -0.86 17.46
CA SER A 60 36.20 -0.08 16.77
C SER A 60 35.18 0.51 17.77
N SER A 61 34.74 1.75 17.50
CA SER A 61 33.74 2.46 18.31
C SER A 61 32.79 3.27 17.39
N PRO A 62 31.45 3.18 17.57
CA PRO A 62 30.75 2.31 18.54
C PRO A 62 30.90 0.81 18.22
N SER A 63 30.48 -0.07 19.13
CA SER A 63 30.38 -1.51 18.86
C SER A 63 29.36 -1.77 17.76
N ALA A 64 29.62 -2.82 16.95
CA ALA A 64 28.62 -3.34 16.03
C ALA A 64 27.69 -4.27 16.82
N ASN A 65 26.43 -3.89 16.94
CA ASN A 65 25.40 -4.74 17.54
C ASN A 65 24.76 -5.61 16.46
N VAL A 66 24.51 -6.87 16.81
CA VAL A 66 23.71 -7.78 15.99
C VAL A 66 22.90 -8.69 16.89
N THR A 67 21.61 -8.80 16.61
CA THR A 67 20.73 -9.79 17.25
C THR A 67 20.67 -11.00 16.33
N THR A 68 21.08 -12.16 16.82
CA THR A 68 20.92 -13.39 16.04
C THR A 68 19.45 -13.67 15.74
N PRO A 69 19.11 -14.23 14.56
CA PRO A 69 17.75 -14.63 14.26
C PRO A 69 17.15 -15.53 15.34
N PRO A 70 15.83 -15.48 15.56
CA PRO A 70 15.16 -16.43 16.44
C PRO A 70 15.26 -17.86 15.91
N ALA A 71 15.11 -18.83 16.83
CA ALA A 71 14.95 -20.22 16.43
C ALA A 71 13.69 -20.37 15.54
N PRO A 72 13.70 -21.22 14.50
CA PRO A 72 12.53 -21.46 13.66
C PRO A 72 11.36 -21.89 14.53
N VAL A 73 10.21 -21.23 14.37
CA VAL A 73 9.02 -21.65 15.11
C VAL A 73 8.46 -22.92 14.46
N VAL A 74 8.47 -23.99 15.24
CA VAL A 74 7.91 -25.29 14.87
C VAL A 74 6.55 -25.47 15.54
N ALA A 75 5.56 -25.83 14.73
CA ALA A 75 4.29 -26.37 15.18
C ALA A 75 4.05 -27.75 14.52
N ILE A 76 4.07 -28.82 15.31
CA ILE A 76 3.74 -30.18 14.87
C ILE A 76 2.41 -30.56 15.50
N ARG A 77 1.45 -31.00 14.68
CA ARG A 77 0.10 -31.37 15.12
C ARG A 77 -0.30 -32.70 14.51
N VAL A 78 -0.57 -33.69 15.35
CA VAL A 78 -0.91 -35.07 14.94
C VAL A 78 -2.26 -35.48 15.51
N ASN A 79 -3.20 -35.83 14.62
CA ASN A 79 -4.46 -36.46 15.00
C ASN A 79 -4.23 -37.96 15.21
N VAL A 80 -4.04 -38.36 16.47
CA VAL A 80 -3.53 -39.70 16.81
C VAL A 80 -4.57 -40.78 16.54
N GLY A 81 -4.17 -41.83 15.81
CA GLY A 81 -5.03 -42.89 15.31
C GLY A 81 -6.00 -42.45 14.19
N GLY A 82 -6.08 -41.16 13.87
CA GLY A 82 -7.01 -40.57 12.90
C GLY A 82 -6.38 -40.19 11.56
N ASN A 83 -7.23 -39.71 10.65
CA ASN A 83 -6.82 -39.09 9.40
C ASN A 83 -6.42 -37.62 9.64
N ALA A 84 -5.81 -36.99 8.63
CA ALA A 84 -5.58 -35.55 8.64
C ALA A 84 -6.90 -34.79 8.88
N TYR A 85 -6.82 -33.72 9.66
CA TYR A 85 -7.97 -32.96 10.14
C TYR A 85 -7.61 -31.48 10.25
N THR A 86 -8.56 -30.60 9.98
CA THR A 86 -8.44 -29.17 10.22
C THR A 86 -9.45 -28.80 11.30
N ASP A 87 -8.97 -28.22 12.40
CA ASP A 87 -9.83 -27.84 13.53
C ASP A 87 -10.56 -26.52 13.28
N GLY A 88 -11.46 -26.15 14.20
CA GLY A 88 -12.24 -24.91 14.15
C GLY A 88 -11.39 -23.63 14.23
N ALA A 89 -10.14 -23.72 14.67
CA ALA A 89 -9.15 -22.64 14.67
C ALA A 89 -8.25 -22.64 13.42
N SER A 90 -8.60 -23.44 12.39
CA SER A 90 -7.85 -23.60 11.14
C SER A 90 -6.46 -24.20 11.29
N ASN A 91 -6.12 -24.81 12.43
CA ASN A 91 -4.87 -25.55 12.52
C ASN A 91 -4.98 -26.86 11.72
N VAL A 92 -3.94 -27.14 10.94
CA VAL A 92 -3.84 -28.38 10.17
C VAL A 92 -3.15 -29.45 11.03
N TRP A 93 -3.87 -30.53 11.31
CA TRP A 93 -3.39 -31.74 11.99
C TRP A 93 -3.09 -32.81 10.96
N SER A 94 -1.88 -33.36 10.98
CA SER A 94 -1.53 -34.50 10.12
C SER A 94 -2.26 -35.76 10.57
N ALA A 95 -2.36 -36.73 9.66
CA ALA A 95 -2.71 -38.10 10.04
C ALA A 95 -1.66 -38.67 11.02
N ASP A 96 -2.05 -39.72 11.74
CA ASP A 96 -1.22 -40.38 12.75
C ASP A 96 0.19 -40.74 12.23
N THR A 97 1.22 -40.27 12.93
CA THR A 97 2.63 -40.44 12.58
C THR A 97 3.54 -40.35 13.80
N GLY A 98 4.77 -40.85 13.70
CA GLY A 98 5.80 -40.73 14.75
C GLY A 98 5.74 -41.78 15.85
N PHE A 99 4.81 -42.74 15.81
CA PHE A 99 4.66 -43.77 16.85
C PHE A 99 5.50 -45.05 16.60
N ASN A 100 5.81 -45.81 17.65
CA ASN A 100 6.51 -47.12 17.58
C ASN A 100 5.58 -48.36 17.64
N THR A 101 4.54 -48.33 18.48
CA THR A 101 3.62 -49.44 18.79
C THR A 101 2.22 -48.88 19.13
N GLY A 102 1.29 -49.73 19.58
CA GLY A 102 -0.07 -49.41 20.04
C GLY A 102 -1.16 -49.82 19.04
N ARG A 103 -2.43 -49.73 19.43
CA ARG A 103 -3.59 -50.00 18.56
C ARG A 103 -4.52 -48.80 18.50
N ILE A 104 -5.29 -48.71 17.41
CA ILE A 104 -6.30 -47.68 17.24
C ILE A 104 -7.57 -48.10 17.98
N SER A 105 -8.09 -47.21 18.82
CA SER A 105 -9.42 -47.28 19.42
C SER A 105 -10.37 -46.34 18.67
N THR A 106 -11.53 -46.88 18.30
CA THR A 106 -12.66 -46.10 17.75
C THR A 106 -13.86 -46.09 18.70
N ALA A 107 -13.62 -46.32 20.00
CA ALA A 107 -14.69 -46.41 20.99
C ALA A 107 -15.52 -45.11 21.12
N GLY A 108 -14.89 -43.96 20.84
CA GLY A 108 -15.54 -42.66 20.83
C GLY A 108 -16.14 -42.24 19.48
N LEU A 109 -16.07 -43.05 18.42
CA LEU A 109 -16.46 -42.62 17.08
C LEU A 109 -17.94 -42.19 17.02
N GLY A 110 -18.19 -40.92 16.66
CA GLY A 110 -19.52 -40.33 16.62
C GLY A 110 -20.09 -39.89 17.99
N ALA A 111 -19.34 -39.99 19.08
CA ALA A 111 -19.73 -39.45 20.38
C ALA A 111 -19.47 -37.94 20.44
N ALA A 112 -20.39 -37.18 21.02
CA ALA A 112 -20.15 -35.78 21.36
C ALA A 112 -19.10 -35.70 22.48
N ILE A 113 -18.09 -34.84 22.33
CA ILE A 113 -17.02 -34.67 23.31
C ILE A 113 -17.20 -33.32 24.00
N ALA A 114 -17.51 -33.34 25.30
CA ALA A 114 -17.70 -32.09 26.05
C ALA A 114 -16.36 -31.35 26.22
N GLY A 115 -16.42 -30.02 26.26
CA GLY A 115 -15.23 -29.17 26.45
C GLY A 115 -14.43 -28.87 25.17
N THR A 116 -14.95 -29.26 24.01
CA THR A 116 -14.37 -28.94 22.69
C THR A 116 -15.49 -28.77 21.65
N THR A 117 -15.18 -28.11 20.54
CA THR A 117 -15.98 -28.14 19.30
C THR A 117 -15.38 -29.07 18.25
N ASP A 118 -14.13 -29.50 18.46
CA ASP A 118 -13.34 -30.33 17.56
C ASP A 118 -13.44 -31.81 17.96
N ASP A 119 -14.68 -32.30 18.08
CA ASP A 119 -14.98 -33.69 18.44
C ASP A 119 -14.11 -34.72 17.67
N PRO A 120 -13.91 -34.60 16.34
CA PRO A 120 -13.12 -35.57 15.58
C PRO A 120 -11.70 -35.82 16.11
N LEU A 121 -11.09 -34.84 16.79
CA LEU A 121 -9.74 -34.95 17.36
C LEU A 121 -9.68 -35.84 18.61
N TYR A 122 -10.82 -36.11 19.25
CA TYR A 122 -10.91 -36.86 20.52
C TYR A 122 -11.65 -38.21 20.40
N GLN A 123 -12.29 -38.44 19.25
CA GLN A 123 -13.11 -39.64 18.98
C GLN A 123 -12.30 -40.89 18.60
N VAL A 124 -11.10 -40.70 18.06
CA VAL A 124 -10.15 -41.76 17.71
C VAL A 124 -8.87 -41.57 18.50
N GLN A 125 -8.27 -42.67 18.94
CA GLN A 125 -7.12 -42.64 19.85
C GLN A 125 -6.18 -43.81 19.57
N ARG A 126 -4.93 -43.69 20.00
CA ARG A 126 -4.06 -44.86 20.22
C ARG A 126 -4.12 -45.28 21.67
N PHE A 127 -4.14 -46.59 21.87
CA PHE A 127 -4.00 -47.22 23.17
C PHE A 127 -2.87 -48.25 23.14
N ASP A 128 -2.17 -48.39 24.25
CA ASP A 128 -1.06 -49.32 24.35
C ASP A 128 -1.46 -50.62 25.02
N VAL A 129 -1.47 -51.72 24.26
CA VAL A 129 -1.91 -53.05 24.73
C VAL A 129 -0.81 -53.82 25.44
N SER A 130 0.46 -53.49 25.16
CA SER A 130 1.59 -54.26 25.64
C SER A 130 2.51 -53.39 26.46
N ALA A 131 2.79 -53.79 27.70
CA ALA A 131 3.72 -53.08 28.57
C ALA A 131 5.19 -53.03 28.07
N ALA A 132 5.53 -53.72 26.97
CA ALA A 132 6.85 -53.59 26.33
C ALA A 132 6.83 -53.97 24.83
N PRO A 133 7.40 -53.15 23.93
CA PRO A 133 7.82 -51.76 24.19
C PRO A 133 6.60 -50.89 24.49
N GLU A 134 6.75 -49.90 25.37
CA GLU A 134 5.71 -48.90 25.65
C GLU A 134 5.42 -48.05 24.40
N LEU A 135 4.17 -47.60 24.24
CA LEU A 135 3.74 -46.63 23.22
C LEU A 135 4.56 -45.37 23.39
N SER A 136 5.27 -45.01 22.32
CA SER A 136 6.13 -43.86 22.26
C SER A 136 5.91 -43.11 20.96
N TYR A 137 6.07 -41.78 21.01
CA TYR A 137 6.15 -40.90 19.85
C TYR A 137 7.50 -40.20 19.83
N SER A 138 8.07 -40.02 18.64
CA SER A 138 9.31 -39.27 18.44
C SER A 138 9.16 -38.29 17.28
N PHE A 139 9.59 -37.05 17.50
CA PHE A 139 9.48 -35.96 16.52
C PHE A 139 10.80 -35.21 16.41
N ALA A 140 11.33 -35.07 15.20
CA ALA A 140 12.51 -34.24 14.94
C ALA A 140 12.14 -32.75 15.05
N VAL A 141 12.83 -32.03 15.94
CA VAL A 141 12.67 -30.59 16.16
C VAL A 141 14.04 -29.95 16.41
N PRO A 142 14.26 -28.67 16.09
CA PRO A 142 15.46 -27.97 16.52
C PRO A 142 15.67 -28.02 18.04
N ASN A 143 16.90 -27.85 18.51
CA ASN A 143 17.15 -27.63 19.94
C ASN A 143 16.47 -26.33 20.39
N GLY A 144 15.74 -26.37 21.49
CA GLY A 144 14.98 -25.24 21.97
C GLY A 144 13.94 -25.62 23.03
N ASP A 145 13.21 -24.62 23.51
CA ASP A 145 12.11 -24.83 24.44
C ASP A 145 10.80 -25.00 23.67
N TYR A 146 9.98 -25.94 24.12
CA TYR A 146 8.71 -26.34 23.52
C TYR A 146 7.63 -26.45 24.59
N THR A 147 6.38 -26.29 24.17
CA THR A 147 5.21 -26.77 24.91
C THR A 147 4.60 -27.93 24.15
N VAL A 148 4.51 -29.09 24.80
CA VAL A 148 3.83 -30.27 24.29
C VAL A 148 2.44 -30.36 24.92
N ASN A 149 1.41 -30.21 24.09
CA ASN A 149 0.00 -30.38 24.45
C ASN A 149 -0.43 -31.80 24.10
N LEU A 150 -0.72 -32.60 25.13
CA LEU A 150 -1.28 -33.93 24.99
C LEU A 150 -2.80 -33.89 25.17
N HIS A 151 -3.52 -34.34 24.15
CA HIS A 151 -4.97 -34.35 24.12
C HIS A 151 -5.50 -35.73 24.46
N PHE A 152 -6.46 -35.79 25.37
CA PHE A 152 -7.08 -37.00 25.86
C PHE A 152 -8.60 -36.85 25.96
N ALA A 153 -9.31 -37.97 25.88
CA ALA A 153 -10.70 -38.07 26.34
C ALA A 153 -10.93 -39.51 26.78
N GLU A 154 -11.49 -39.75 27.97
CA GLU A 154 -11.86 -41.12 28.32
C GLU A 154 -13.16 -41.49 27.60
N ASN A 155 -13.05 -42.26 26.52
CA ASN A 155 -14.17 -42.66 25.66
C ASN A 155 -14.47 -44.17 25.69
N TYR A 156 -13.70 -44.93 26.48
CA TYR A 156 -13.95 -46.35 26.67
C TYR A 156 -14.83 -46.58 27.89
N SER A 157 -16.05 -47.09 27.67
CA SER A 157 -17.03 -47.28 28.74
C SER A 157 -16.57 -48.23 29.85
N GLY A 158 -15.61 -49.12 29.58
CA GLY A 158 -14.97 -49.96 30.59
C GLY A 158 -14.10 -49.20 31.60
N ALA A 159 -13.66 -47.99 31.23
CA ALA A 159 -12.86 -47.10 32.07
C ALA A 159 -13.66 -45.91 32.64
N PHE A 160 -15.00 -45.94 32.60
CA PHE A 160 -15.87 -44.88 33.14
C PHE A 160 -16.03 -44.95 34.67
N SER A 161 -14.92 -45.06 35.39
CA SER A 161 -14.89 -44.93 36.84
C SER A 161 -13.50 -44.49 37.31
N VAL A 162 -13.46 -43.78 38.44
CA VAL A 162 -12.20 -43.28 39.01
C VAL A 162 -11.25 -44.45 39.30
N GLY A 163 -10.02 -44.33 38.83
CA GLY A 163 -8.95 -45.32 38.98
C GLY A 163 -9.02 -46.50 38.01
N ALA A 164 -10.01 -46.55 37.09
CA ALA A 164 -10.13 -47.64 36.13
C ALA A 164 -9.06 -47.61 35.04
N ARG A 165 -8.59 -46.42 34.66
CA ARG A 165 -7.39 -46.23 33.84
C ARG A 165 -6.48 -45.20 34.51
N VAL A 166 -5.24 -45.59 34.77
CA VAL A 166 -4.22 -44.75 35.39
C VAL A 166 -2.89 -45.02 34.71
N PHE A 167 -2.29 -44.02 34.07
CA PHE A 167 -0.99 -44.18 33.40
C PHE A 167 -0.12 -42.96 33.62
N SER A 168 1.18 -43.07 33.37
CA SER A 168 2.10 -41.92 33.43
C SER A 168 2.60 -41.57 32.03
N VAL A 169 3.11 -40.35 31.85
CA VAL A 169 3.76 -39.92 30.62
C VAL A 169 5.16 -39.47 30.96
N GLN A 170 6.14 -39.99 30.22
CA GLN A 170 7.51 -39.50 30.20
C GLN A 170 7.74 -38.66 28.95
N MET A 171 8.53 -37.60 29.08
CA MET A 171 9.09 -36.84 27.97
C MET A 171 10.57 -36.62 28.25
N GLU A 172 11.43 -36.72 27.24
CA GLU A 172 12.89 -36.55 27.39
C GLU A 172 13.50 -37.44 28.50
N GLY A 173 12.96 -38.65 28.66
CA GLY A 173 13.38 -39.60 29.69
C GLY A 173 12.97 -39.25 31.13
N ALA A 174 12.13 -38.23 31.33
CA ALA A 174 11.63 -37.81 32.63
C ALA A 174 10.09 -37.94 32.72
N THR A 175 9.56 -38.42 33.85
CA THR A 175 8.11 -38.45 34.09
C THR A 175 7.57 -37.03 34.27
N VAL A 176 6.78 -36.57 33.29
CA VAL A 176 6.18 -35.22 33.25
C VAL A 176 4.72 -35.20 33.68
N ILE A 177 4.01 -36.33 33.54
CA ILE A 177 2.66 -36.51 34.06
C ILE A 177 2.65 -37.83 34.83
N SER A 178 2.43 -37.78 36.13
CA SER A 178 2.37 -38.98 36.98
C SER A 178 0.94 -39.41 37.25
N ASN A 179 0.64 -40.71 37.07
CA ASN A 179 -0.61 -41.35 37.47
C ASN A 179 -1.88 -40.61 36.99
N LEU A 180 -1.91 -40.25 35.71
CA LEU A 180 -3.05 -39.60 35.07
C LEU A 180 -4.26 -40.54 35.05
N ASP A 181 -5.33 -40.11 35.71
CA ASP A 181 -6.68 -40.64 35.59
C ASP A 181 -7.55 -39.60 34.86
N ILE A 182 -7.83 -39.84 33.58
CA ILE A 182 -8.60 -38.91 32.74
C ILE A 182 -10.04 -38.83 33.24
N TYR A 183 -10.69 -39.96 33.50
CA TYR A 183 -12.07 -39.99 34.00
C TYR A 183 -12.17 -39.34 35.38
N GLY A 184 -11.23 -39.62 36.29
CA GLY A 184 -11.16 -38.98 37.59
C GLY A 184 -10.93 -37.47 37.52
N THR A 185 -10.32 -36.97 36.44
CA THR A 185 -10.09 -35.54 36.23
C THR A 185 -11.31 -34.84 35.62
N VAL A 186 -11.86 -35.36 34.51
CA VAL A 186 -12.86 -34.64 33.69
C VAL A 186 -14.14 -35.44 33.42
N GLY A 187 -14.18 -36.74 33.73
CA GLY A 187 -15.31 -37.63 33.45
C GLY A 187 -15.27 -38.27 32.06
N ALA A 188 -16.35 -38.97 31.71
CA ALA A 188 -16.49 -39.68 30.43
C ALA A 188 -16.78 -38.71 29.27
N ASN A 189 -16.16 -38.95 28.11
CA ASN A 189 -16.34 -38.18 26.88
C ASN A 189 -16.16 -36.67 27.08
N VAL A 190 -15.17 -36.27 27.87
CA VAL A 190 -14.77 -34.87 28.07
C VAL A 190 -13.32 -34.69 27.64
N ALA A 191 -13.07 -33.66 26.83
CA ALA A 191 -11.73 -33.32 26.37
C ALA A 191 -10.85 -32.88 27.55
N LEU A 192 -9.62 -33.39 27.57
CA LEU A 192 -8.59 -33.01 28.52
C LEU A 192 -7.29 -32.72 27.79
N VAL A 193 -6.75 -31.52 27.99
CA VAL A 193 -5.42 -31.15 27.49
C VAL A 193 -4.45 -31.07 28.67
N ARG A 194 -3.26 -31.63 28.50
CA ARG A 194 -2.14 -31.49 29.42
C ARG A 194 -0.97 -30.86 28.68
N SER A 195 -0.62 -29.63 29.07
CA SER A 195 0.50 -28.87 28.53
C SER A 195 1.74 -29.12 29.37
N VAL A 196 2.83 -29.53 28.73
CA VAL A 196 4.12 -29.81 29.37
C VAL A 196 5.21 -28.98 28.69
N PRO A 197 5.94 -28.12 29.43
CA PRO A 197 7.13 -27.48 28.90
C PRO A 197 8.28 -28.49 28.82
N VAL A 198 9.00 -28.49 27.69
CA VAL A 198 10.12 -29.39 27.40
C VAL A 198 11.27 -28.60 26.78
N THR A 199 12.50 -28.85 27.23
CA THR A 199 13.72 -28.31 26.60
C THR A 199 14.42 -29.42 25.83
N VAL A 200 14.62 -29.22 24.53
CA VAL A 200 15.25 -30.18 23.61
C VAL A 200 16.71 -29.81 23.40
N ALA A 201 17.61 -30.79 23.54
CA ALA A 201 19.06 -30.59 23.39
C ALA A 201 19.72 -31.50 22.33
N ASP A 202 19.00 -32.50 21.82
CA ASP A 202 19.53 -33.52 20.90
C ASP A 202 18.81 -33.56 19.54
N GLY A 203 17.90 -32.62 19.30
CA GLY A 203 17.18 -32.46 18.05
C GLY A 203 15.91 -33.33 17.93
N GLN A 204 15.43 -33.94 19.00
CA GLN A 204 14.18 -34.70 19.02
C GLN A 204 13.35 -34.44 20.28
N ILE A 205 12.04 -34.65 20.18
CA ILE A 205 11.15 -34.81 21.33
C ILE A 205 10.71 -36.26 21.38
N ASP A 206 11.01 -36.93 22.48
CA ASP A 206 10.61 -38.31 22.77
C ASP A 206 9.52 -38.33 23.87
N ILE A 207 8.36 -38.89 23.54
CA ILE A 207 7.20 -39.01 24.44
C ILE A 207 6.91 -40.49 24.66
N GLN A 208 6.77 -40.95 25.90
CA GLN A 208 6.46 -42.34 26.23
C GLN A 208 5.28 -42.43 27.20
N PHE A 209 4.30 -43.28 26.88
CA PHE A 209 3.12 -43.52 27.69
C PHE A 209 3.34 -44.80 28.50
N ILE A 210 3.39 -44.68 29.83
CA ILE A 210 3.82 -45.73 30.75
C ILE A 210 2.62 -46.39 31.42
N HIS A 211 2.53 -47.70 31.34
CA HIS A 211 1.45 -48.46 31.96
C HIS A 211 1.36 -48.24 33.48
N GLY A 212 0.13 -48.15 33.97
CA GLY A 212 -0.21 -48.29 35.38
C GLY A 212 -1.36 -49.28 35.54
N VAL A 213 -2.60 -48.78 35.50
CA VAL A 213 -3.84 -49.56 35.46
C VAL A 213 -4.49 -49.34 34.09
N GLU A 214 -4.84 -50.43 33.40
CA GLU A 214 -5.37 -50.43 32.03
C GLU A 214 -4.38 -49.82 31.00
N ASP A 215 -4.72 -49.91 29.72
CA ASP A 215 -3.90 -49.46 28.60
C ASP A 215 -3.81 -47.91 28.53
N PRO A 216 -2.61 -47.29 28.54
CA PRO A 216 -2.43 -45.85 28.29
C PRO A 216 -3.05 -45.40 26.97
N ILE A 217 -3.60 -44.17 26.92
CA ILE A 217 -4.25 -43.63 25.71
C ILE A 217 -3.78 -42.21 25.37
N VAL A 218 -3.85 -41.83 24.09
CA VAL A 218 -3.69 -40.44 23.60
C VAL A 218 -4.52 -40.23 22.33
N ALA A 219 -5.16 -39.06 22.22
CA ALA A 219 -6.07 -38.70 21.13
C ALA A 219 -5.44 -37.73 20.10
N ALA A 220 -4.60 -36.81 20.56
CA ALA A 220 -3.80 -35.96 19.69
C ALA A 220 -2.56 -35.43 20.41
N ILE A 221 -1.56 -35.04 19.62
CA ILE A 221 -0.31 -34.45 20.09
C ILE A 221 -0.09 -33.15 19.34
N GLU A 222 0.07 -32.04 20.06
CA GLU A 222 0.52 -30.77 19.53
C GLU A 222 1.84 -30.38 20.20
N ILE A 223 2.84 -30.06 19.40
CA ILE A 223 4.14 -29.54 19.83
C ILE A 223 4.26 -28.15 19.24
N VAL A 224 4.32 -27.15 20.09
CA VAL A 224 4.58 -25.77 19.70
C VAL A 224 5.88 -25.32 20.33
N SER A 225 6.69 -24.56 19.61
CA SER A 225 7.86 -23.90 20.23
C SER A 225 7.35 -23.02 21.38
N ALA A 226 8.08 -22.95 22.49
CA ALA A 226 7.84 -21.91 23.48
C ALA A 226 7.89 -20.56 22.74
N SER A 227 6.91 -19.68 22.97
CA SER A 227 6.77 -18.43 22.23
C SER A 227 8.14 -17.76 22.09
N PRO A 228 8.54 -17.33 20.89
CA PRO A 228 9.82 -16.66 20.71
C PRO A 228 9.91 -15.51 21.70
N VAL A 229 11.01 -15.43 22.43
CA VAL A 229 11.32 -14.25 23.24
C VAL A 229 11.47 -13.10 22.25
N LEU A 230 10.71 -12.01 22.39
CA LEU A 230 10.93 -10.81 21.57
C LEU A 230 12.22 -10.11 22.06
N PRO A 231 13.04 -9.50 21.20
CA PRO A 231 12.77 -9.14 19.80
C PRO A 231 13.15 -10.19 18.76
N LEU A 232 12.36 -10.30 17.70
CA LEU A 232 12.64 -11.05 16.47
C LEU A 232 13.00 -10.09 15.35
N SER A 233 14.05 -10.40 14.59
CA SER A 233 14.46 -9.61 13.43
C SER A 233 14.64 -10.48 12.20
N TYR A 234 14.16 -9.99 11.06
CA TYR A 234 14.35 -10.55 9.73
C TYR A 234 14.88 -9.46 8.79
N ASP A 235 16.15 -9.58 8.42
CA ASP A 235 16.85 -8.69 7.47
C ASP A 235 16.92 -9.27 6.05
N PHE A 236 16.33 -10.45 5.85
CA PHE A 236 16.28 -11.21 4.60
C PHE A 236 17.60 -11.33 3.81
N THR A 237 18.75 -11.17 4.47
CA THR A 237 20.06 -11.45 3.87
C THR A 237 20.23 -12.96 3.62
N ASN A 238 19.52 -13.78 4.38
CA ASN A 238 19.38 -15.22 4.19
C ASN A 238 18.12 -15.53 3.36
N PRO A 239 18.23 -16.33 2.28
CA PRO A 239 17.06 -16.70 1.46
C PRO A 239 16.05 -17.63 2.15
N ASN A 240 16.37 -18.17 3.34
CA ASN A 240 15.47 -19.03 4.09
C ASN A 240 14.32 -18.24 4.73
N VAL A 241 13.14 -18.35 4.13
CA VAL A 241 11.87 -17.78 4.64
C VAL A 241 10.91 -18.84 5.16
N ASN A 242 11.39 -20.03 5.58
CA ASN A 242 10.53 -21.12 6.06
C ASN A 242 9.70 -20.76 7.31
N ALA A 243 10.07 -19.68 8.02
CA ALA A 243 9.28 -19.15 9.13
C ALA A 243 8.00 -18.43 8.67
N TRP A 244 7.88 -18.12 7.38
CA TRP A 244 6.79 -17.34 6.79
C TRP A 244 5.86 -18.24 5.96
N VAL A 245 4.55 -17.99 6.06
CA VAL A 245 3.52 -18.66 5.25
C VAL A 245 2.83 -17.63 4.39
N THR A 246 2.73 -17.91 3.09
CA THR A 246 2.11 -17.01 2.11
C THR A 246 0.68 -17.44 1.80
N LEU A 247 -0.21 -16.47 1.68
CA LEU A 247 -1.59 -16.68 1.27
C LEU A 247 -2.04 -15.57 0.33
N SER A 248 -3.08 -15.82 -0.48
CA SER A 248 -3.78 -14.76 -1.20
C SER A 248 -5.28 -14.98 -1.10
N ASP A 249 -6.01 -13.90 -0.86
CA ASP A 249 -7.47 -13.87 -0.82
C ASP A 249 -8.09 -13.31 -2.11
N THR A 250 -7.26 -12.98 -3.10
CA THR A 250 -7.69 -12.58 -4.47
C THR A 250 -7.96 -13.79 -5.38
N GLY A 251 -7.44 -14.97 -5.01
CA GLY A 251 -7.42 -16.16 -5.86
C GLY A 251 -6.26 -16.19 -6.87
N ILE A 252 -5.45 -15.13 -6.96
CA ILE A 252 -4.25 -15.07 -7.80
C ILE A 252 -3.07 -15.65 -7.01
N SER A 253 -2.23 -16.46 -7.67
CA SER A 253 -1.05 -17.06 -7.04
C SER A 253 0.03 -16.01 -6.81
N PRO A 254 0.45 -15.75 -5.55
CA PRO A 254 1.48 -14.76 -5.28
C PRO A 254 2.89 -15.33 -5.50
N SER A 255 3.85 -14.46 -5.76
CA SER A 255 5.27 -14.80 -5.88
C SER A 255 6.07 -14.09 -4.80
N TRP A 256 6.29 -14.77 -3.68
CA TRP A 256 7.11 -14.29 -2.57
C TRP A 256 8.45 -15.01 -2.53
N LEU A 257 9.55 -14.27 -2.58
CA LEU A 257 10.90 -14.82 -2.49
C LEU A 257 11.91 -13.77 -2.03
N VAL A 258 13.01 -14.22 -1.44
CA VAL A 258 14.12 -13.32 -1.11
C VAL A 258 14.91 -13.02 -2.37
N ASN A 259 14.99 -11.74 -2.73
CA ASN A 259 15.74 -11.25 -3.88
C ASN A 259 16.61 -10.06 -3.47
N GLY A 260 17.91 -10.12 -3.76
CA GLY A 260 18.83 -9.03 -3.45
C GLY A 260 18.93 -8.67 -1.96
N GLY A 261 18.64 -9.61 -1.06
CA GLY A 261 18.64 -9.38 0.39
C GLY A 261 17.34 -8.85 0.97
N ALA A 262 16.27 -8.73 0.19
CA ALA A 262 14.95 -8.30 0.67
C ALA A 262 13.88 -9.34 0.34
N TYR A 263 12.82 -9.41 1.14
CA TYR A 263 11.68 -10.29 0.88
C TYR A 263 10.71 -9.62 -0.08
N GLN A 264 10.64 -10.13 -1.31
CA GLN A 264 9.97 -9.48 -2.42
C GLN A 264 8.70 -10.25 -2.80
N GLN A 265 7.60 -9.51 -2.94
CA GLN A 265 6.41 -9.90 -3.69
C GLN A 265 6.57 -9.36 -5.11
N SER A 266 6.34 -10.17 -6.16
CA SER A 266 6.50 -9.74 -7.57
C SER A 266 5.26 -9.92 -8.47
N THR A 267 4.12 -10.32 -7.92
CA THR A 267 2.90 -10.55 -8.71
C THR A 267 1.91 -9.40 -8.47
N ASP A 268 1.49 -8.70 -9.51
CA ASP A 268 0.29 -7.86 -9.42
C ASP A 268 -0.94 -8.77 -9.14
N VAL A 269 -1.39 -8.79 -7.88
CA VAL A 269 -2.59 -9.52 -7.45
C VAL A 269 -3.82 -8.61 -7.39
N ALA A 270 -3.69 -7.34 -7.78
CA ALA A 270 -4.80 -6.44 -8.05
C ALA A 270 -5.24 -6.47 -9.53
N ASP A 271 -4.63 -7.32 -10.36
CA ASP A 271 -5.01 -7.51 -11.76
C ASP A 271 -6.47 -7.98 -11.89
N GLN A 272 -7.34 -7.03 -12.25
CA GLN A 272 -8.77 -7.24 -12.40
C GLN A 272 -9.14 -8.17 -13.56
N SER A 273 -8.17 -8.54 -14.42
CA SER A 273 -8.41 -9.52 -15.49
C SER A 273 -8.64 -10.94 -14.96
N PHE A 274 -8.28 -11.21 -13.70
CA PHE A 274 -8.44 -12.52 -13.05
C PHE A 274 -9.61 -12.59 -12.04
N GLY A 275 -10.30 -11.49 -11.77
CA GLY A 275 -11.42 -11.44 -10.82
C GLY A 275 -11.66 -10.05 -10.23
N MET A 276 -12.49 -9.96 -9.18
CA MET A 276 -12.62 -8.74 -8.38
C MET A 276 -11.65 -8.78 -7.19
N PRO A 277 -10.55 -8.00 -7.19
CA PRO A 277 -9.61 -7.91 -6.06
C PRO A 277 -10.17 -7.05 -4.91
N PHE A 278 -11.49 -7.04 -4.75
CA PHE A 278 -12.22 -6.18 -3.83
C PHE A 278 -13.27 -6.96 -3.05
N ASP A 279 -13.39 -6.65 -1.77
CA ASP A 279 -14.60 -6.90 -0.99
C ASP A 279 -15.31 -5.56 -0.78
N GLN A 280 -16.40 -5.34 -1.51
CA GLN A 280 -16.98 -4.03 -1.73
C GLN A 280 -15.92 -3.05 -2.28
N SER A 281 -15.48 -2.08 -1.48
CA SER A 281 -14.39 -1.14 -1.82
C SER A 281 -13.10 -1.37 -1.03
N TYR A 282 -13.08 -2.39 -0.17
CA TYR A 282 -11.88 -2.81 0.55
C TYR A 282 -10.99 -3.67 -0.34
N LYS A 283 -9.68 -3.47 -0.22
CA LYS A 283 -8.66 -4.08 -1.07
C LYS A 283 -8.27 -5.47 -0.53
N LEU A 284 -8.47 -6.50 -1.35
CA LEU A 284 -7.96 -7.87 -1.11
C LEU A 284 -6.52 -7.98 -1.65
N GLY A 285 -5.70 -8.90 -1.17
CA GLY A 285 -4.34 -9.02 -1.71
C GLY A 285 -3.66 -10.36 -1.43
N THR A 286 -2.34 -10.28 -1.28
CA THR A 286 -1.53 -11.37 -0.77
C THR A 286 -0.84 -10.92 0.49
N TYR A 287 -0.59 -11.89 1.37
CA TYR A 287 0.16 -11.63 2.57
C TYR A 287 1.02 -12.81 2.97
N SER A 288 2.11 -12.51 3.66
CA SER A 288 3.03 -13.47 4.24
C SER A 288 3.08 -13.26 5.75
N TYR A 289 2.69 -14.26 6.53
CA TYR A 289 2.55 -14.16 7.99
C TYR A 289 3.45 -15.13 8.74
N LEU A 290 3.69 -14.86 10.02
CA LEU A 290 4.48 -15.70 10.92
C LEU A 290 3.56 -16.65 11.72
N PRO A 291 3.31 -17.91 11.31
CA PRO A 291 2.45 -18.85 12.03
C PRO A 291 2.94 -19.17 13.45
N GLY A 292 4.22 -18.90 13.74
CA GLY A 292 4.81 -19.13 15.04
C GLY A 292 4.47 -18.14 16.15
N LEU A 293 3.73 -17.07 15.83
CA LEU A 293 3.52 -15.91 16.70
C LEU A 293 2.05 -15.57 16.93
N VAL A 294 1.16 -16.55 16.77
CA VAL A 294 -0.31 -16.33 16.81
C VAL A 294 -0.87 -15.87 18.15
N GLY A 295 -0.07 -15.84 19.23
CA GLY A 295 -0.50 -15.46 20.58
C GLY A 295 -0.01 -14.09 21.07
N LEU A 296 0.61 -13.25 20.23
CA LEU A 296 1.11 -11.95 20.68
C LEU A 296 -0.04 -10.98 20.96
N SER A 297 -0.05 -10.32 22.12
CA SER A 297 -1.05 -9.31 22.49
C SER A 297 -0.51 -7.88 22.40
N ASP A 298 0.55 -7.61 23.16
CA ASP A 298 1.24 -6.33 23.25
C ASP A 298 2.63 -6.47 22.64
N TYR A 299 2.85 -5.78 21.53
CA TYR A 299 4.10 -5.86 20.78
C TYR A 299 4.24 -4.64 19.88
N ARG A 300 5.47 -4.41 19.42
CA ARG A 300 5.79 -3.43 18.38
C ARG A 300 6.26 -4.17 17.14
N VAL A 301 5.79 -3.76 15.97
CA VAL A 301 6.35 -4.21 14.69
C VAL A 301 6.89 -3.01 13.92
N SER A 302 8.09 -3.13 13.35
CA SER A 302 8.70 -2.16 12.45
C SER A 302 9.13 -2.85 11.16
N VAL A 303 8.88 -2.23 10.00
CA VAL A 303 9.15 -2.81 8.68
C VAL A 303 9.60 -1.71 7.72
N ASP A 304 10.67 -1.95 6.98
CA ASP A 304 11.02 -1.13 5.82
C ASP A 304 10.30 -1.65 4.58
N ILE A 305 9.55 -0.78 3.92
CA ILE A 305 8.73 -1.11 2.74
C ILE A 305 9.25 -0.29 1.57
N THR A 306 9.61 -0.96 0.47
CA THR A 306 9.96 -0.31 -0.80
C THR A 306 9.01 -0.80 -1.89
N PRO A 307 7.95 -0.04 -2.18
CA PRO A 307 7.08 -0.31 -3.34
C PRO A 307 7.91 -0.27 -4.62
N LEU A 308 7.65 -1.17 -5.55
CA LEU A 308 8.39 -1.25 -6.79
C LEU A 308 7.50 -0.81 -7.95
N LYS A 309 8.10 -0.14 -8.93
CA LYS A 309 7.49 -0.05 -10.25
C LYS A 309 7.50 -1.42 -10.90
N ASP A 310 6.41 -1.71 -11.57
CA ASP A 310 6.25 -2.92 -12.32
C ASP A 310 6.97 -2.78 -13.67
N ILE A 311 7.01 -3.85 -14.47
CA ILE A 311 7.66 -3.79 -15.78
C ILE A 311 6.96 -2.76 -16.69
N PRO A 312 7.68 -2.04 -17.59
CA PRO A 312 7.14 -0.92 -18.38
C PRO A 312 5.83 -1.19 -19.15
N SER A 313 5.51 -2.46 -19.44
CA SER A 313 4.25 -2.84 -20.08
C SER A 313 3.00 -2.72 -19.18
N ARG A 314 3.16 -2.52 -17.87
CA ARG A 314 2.07 -2.48 -16.87
C ARG A 314 1.93 -1.15 -16.12
N ALA A 315 2.78 -0.15 -16.41
CA ALA A 315 2.91 1.12 -15.68
C ALA A 315 1.62 1.89 -15.30
N ALA A 316 0.48 1.64 -15.97
CA ALA A 316 -0.82 2.24 -15.62
C ALA A 316 -1.55 1.52 -14.47
N PHE A 317 -1.02 0.40 -13.98
CA PHE A 317 -1.58 -0.45 -12.93
C PHE A 317 -0.72 -0.52 -11.67
N ASP A 318 0.49 0.03 -11.71
CA ASP A 318 1.43 0.11 -10.59
C ASP A 318 0.86 0.98 -9.44
N GLY A 319 1.53 0.97 -8.30
CA GLY A 319 1.22 1.86 -7.19
C GLY A 319 0.08 1.42 -6.28
N GLN A 320 -0.27 0.13 -6.33
CA GLN A 320 -1.38 -0.43 -5.55
C GLN A 320 -1.01 -0.57 -4.06
N ASP A 321 -1.95 -1.11 -3.29
CA ASP A 321 -1.84 -1.28 -1.85
C ASP A 321 -0.58 -2.06 -1.41
N VAL A 322 0.15 -1.47 -0.46
CA VAL A 322 1.20 -2.14 0.34
C VAL A 322 0.96 -1.88 1.81
N GLY A 323 1.42 -2.75 2.70
CA GLY A 323 1.27 -2.49 4.14
C GLY A 323 1.66 -3.62 5.07
N VAL A 324 1.22 -3.47 6.32
CA VAL A 324 1.47 -4.41 7.41
C VAL A 324 0.15 -4.79 8.06
N MET A 325 -0.05 -6.08 8.27
CA MET A 325 -1.14 -6.63 9.06
C MET A 325 -0.62 -7.01 10.44
N PHE A 326 -1.48 -6.86 11.45
CA PHE A 326 -1.15 -7.14 12.83
C PHE A 326 -2.39 -7.62 13.58
N ARG A 327 -2.15 -8.32 14.69
CA ARG A 327 -3.11 -9.22 15.33
C ARG A 327 -3.82 -10.11 14.30
N TYR A 328 -3.06 -10.54 13.30
CA TYR A 328 -3.53 -11.48 12.30
C TYR A 328 -3.78 -12.82 12.96
N GLN A 329 -5.03 -13.30 12.89
CA GLN A 329 -5.42 -14.62 13.39
C GLN A 329 -5.70 -15.55 12.19
N ASP A 330 -6.43 -15.05 11.21
CA ASP A 330 -6.78 -15.73 9.97
C ASP A 330 -7.24 -14.72 8.89
N ILE A 331 -7.66 -15.21 7.72
CA ILE A 331 -8.16 -14.42 6.56
C ILE A 331 -9.40 -13.55 6.86
N ASN A 332 -10.09 -13.79 7.96
CA ASN A 332 -11.32 -13.12 8.38
C ASN A 332 -11.12 -12.24 9.63
N ASN A 333 -9.95 -12.30 10.29
CA ASN A 333 -9.68 -11.67 11.58
C ASN A 333 -8.26 -11.07 11.62
N TYR A 334 -8.15 -9.76 11.37
CA TYR A 334 -6.90 -9.00 11.45
C TYR A 334 -7.13 -7.48 11.50
N TYR A 335 -6.11 -6.74 11.95
CA TYR A 335 -5.95 -5.32 11.60
C TYR A 335 -4.95 -5.16 10.46
N ARG A 336 -5.05 -4.07 9.70
CA ARG A 336 -4.11 -3.71 8.64
C ARG A 336 -3.94 -2.21 8.56
N VAL A 337 -2.69 -1.77 8.44
CA VAL A 337 -2.36 -0.47 7.87
C VAL A 337 -1.91 -0.66 6.42
N SER A 338 -2.51 0.06 5.47
CA SER A 338 -2.13 0.01 4.06
C SER A 338 -2.04 1.40 3.43
N PHE A 339 -1.26 1.48 2.35
CA PHE A 339 -0.94 2.69 1.62
C PHE A 339 -1.06 2.41 0.12
N SER A 340 -1.60 3.37 -0.65
CA SER A 340 -1.66 3.31 -2.11
C SER A 340 -1.22 4.66 -2.69
N SER A 341 -0.27 4.64 -3.63
CA SER A 341 0.07 5.82 -4.43
C SER A 341 -0.94 6.04 -5.55
N ARG A 342 -1.59 4.98 -6.04
CA ARG A 342 -2.56 5.03 -7.13
C ARG A 342 -3.85 5.77 -6.75
N GLU A 343 -4.41 5.48 -5.59
CA GLU A 343 -5.61 6.17 -5.05
C GLU A 343 -5.26 7.21 -3.98
N SER A 344 -3.97 7.46 -3.76
CA SER A 344 -3.49 8.51 -2.85
C SER A 344 -4.06 8.35 -1.42
N PHE A 345 -3.84 7.22 -0.75
CA PHE A 345 -4.34 7.03 0.61
C PHE A 345 -3.37 6.32 1.55
N ALA A 346 -3.54 6.59 2.85
CA ALA A 346 -3.20 5.65 3.93
C ALA A 346 -4.47 5.29 4.69
N ARG A 347 -4.61 4.03 5.09
CA ARG A 347 -5.78 3.53 5.82
C ARG A 347 -5.35 2.62 6.96
N LEU A 348 -6.03 2.77 8.09
CA LEU A 348 -6.03 1.81 9.17
C LEU A 348 -7.41 1.15 9.20
N GLU A 349 -7.43 -0.17 8.99
CA GLU A 349 -8.64 -0.97 8.80
C GLU A 349 -8.57 -2.21 9.69
N LYS A 350 -9.75 -2.77 9.99
CA LYS A 350 -9.88 -4.12 10.57
C LYS A 350 -10.76 -4.98 9.70
N LYS A 351 -10.55 -6.29 9.79
CA LYS A 351 -11.47 -7.32 9.32
C LYS A 351 -11.78 -8.23 10.50
N VAL A 352 -13.05 -8.36 10.87
CA VAL A 352 -13.50 -9.18 12.00
C VAL A 352 -14.68 -10.02 11.56
N GLY A 353 -14.59 -11.34 11.72
CA GLY A 353 -15.63 -12.26 11.23
C GLY A 353 -15.87 -12.14 9.72
N GLY A 354 -14.85 -11.73 8.96
CA GLY A 354 -14.92 -11.53 7.51
C GLY A 354 -15.43 -10.16 7.07
N VAL A 355 -15.81 -9.28 8.01
CA VAL A 355 -16.36 -7.95 7.72
C VAL A 355 -15.29 -6.89 7.92
N PHE A 356 -15.05 -6.07 6.88
CA PHE A 356 -14.14 -4.93 6.97
C PHE A 356 -14.78 -3.72 7.68
N THR A 357 -13.95 -2.95 8.38
CA THR A 357 -14.31 -1.66 8.98
C THR A 357 -13.10 -0.73 8.96
N THR A 358 -13.33 0.53 8.63
CA THR A 358 -12.27 1.55 8.63
C THR A 358 -12.18 2.24 9.98
N LEU A 359 -10.96 2.37 10.50
CA LEU A 359 -10.69 3.02 11.78
C LEU A 359 -10.12 4.43 11.58
N ALA A 360 -9.28 4.61 10.56
CA ALA A 360 -8.75 5.92 10.17
C ALA A 360 -8.35 5.94 8.69
N THR A 361 -8.42 7.11 8.07
CA THR A 361 -8.00 7.33 6.68
C THR A 361 -7.36 8.70 6.53
N ASN A 362 -6.44 8.84 5.59
CA ASN A 362 -5.97 10.11 5.06
C ASN A 362 -5.71 9.96 3.55
N ALA A 363 -5.45 11.06 2.85
CA ALA A 363 -5.18 11.06 1.42
C ALA A 363 -3.66 10.99 1.08
N ARG A 364 -2.86 10.42 1.98
CA ARG A 364 -1.40 10.40 1.86
C ARG A 364 -0.91 8.99 1.56
N GLY A 365 -0.74 8.68 0.27
CA GLY A 365 -0.14 7.44 -0.20
C GLY A 365 1.37 7.38 0.00
N TYR A 366 2.04 6.65 -0.88
CA TYR A 366 3.50 6.57 -0.94
C TYR A 366 4.03 7.12 -2.27
N ILE A 367 5.36 7.19 -2.39
CA ILE A 367 6.06 7.47 -3.64
C ILE A 367 6.74 6.17 -4.07
N GLU A 368 6.49 5.70 -5.28
CA GLU A 368 7.07 4.45 -5.79
C GLU A 368 8.60 4.47 -5.77
N GLU A 369 9.21 3.30 -5.57
CA GLU A 369 10.66 3.09 -5.46
C GLU A 369 11.33 3.81 -4.28
N GLN A 370 10.59 4.59 -3.50
CA GLN A 370 11.06 5.22 -2.27
C GLN A 370 10.73 4.34 -1.07
N MET A 371 11.77 3.95 -0.33
CA MET A 371 11.59 3.23 0.93
C MET A 371 10.95 4.12 1.99
N PHE A 372 10.01 3.57 2.76
CA PHE A 372 9.52 4.15 4.00
C PHE A 372 9.41 3.08 5.09
N ASN A 373 9.67 3.49 6.33
CA ASN A 373 9.49 2.63 7.50
C ASN A 373 8.07 2.75 8.05
N VAL A 374 7.42 1.63 8.37
CA VAL A 374 6.15 1.59 9.10
C VAL A 374 6.41 0.96 10.45
N THR A 375 6.01 1.65 11.52
CA THR A 375 6.04 1.08 12.88
C THR A 375 4.65 1.11 13.51
N VAL A 376 4.19 -0.05 13.97
CA VAL A 376 2.92 -0.24 14.70
C VAL A 376 3.24 -0.67 16.12
N ASN A 377 2.80 0.11 17.11
CA ASN A 377 2.92 -0.20 18.53
C ASN A 377 1.54 -0.55 19.10
N LEU A 378 1.44 -1.74 19.72
CA LEU A 378 0.21 -2.29 20.27
C LEU A 378 0.34 -2.41 21.79
N SER A 379 -0.66 -1.90 22.52
CA SER A 379 -0.70 -1.94 23.98
C SER A 379 -2.15 -1.99 24.46
N GLY A 380 -2.62 -3.16 24.89
CA GLY A 380 -4.03 -3.39 25.21
C GLY A 380 -4.89 -3.15 23.97
N ASP A 381 -5.88 -2.28 24.04
CA ASP A 381 -6.73 -1.94 22.88
C ASP A 381 -6.13 -0.82 22.02
N LEU A 382 -5.00 -0.24 22.43
CA LEU A 382 -4.38 0.88 21.73
C LEU A 382 -3.53 0.42 20.56
N ILE A 383 -3.72 1.10 19.43
CA ILE A 383 -2.95 0.94 18.20
C ILE A 383 -2.35 2.31 17.87
N GLN A 384 -1.02 2.39 17.80
CA GLN A 384 -0.28 3.58 17.38
C GLN A 384 0.53 3.25 16.13
N VAL A 385 0.38 4.03 15.06
CA VAL A 385 1.05 3.83 13.77
C VAL A 385 1.89 5.06 13.45
N THR A 386 3.16 4.81 13.12
CA THR A 386 4.09 5.84 12.61
C THR A 386 4.61 5.43 11.24
N VAL A 387 4.88 6.41 10.39
CA VAL A 387 5.44 6.25 9.05
C VAL A 387 6.62 7.18 8.90
N ALA A 388 7.79 6.64 8.58
CA ALA A 388 9.07 7.37 8.56
C ALA A 388 9.36 8.13 9.87
N GLY A 389 8.86 7.62 11.00
CA GLY A 389 8.98 8.24 12.33
C GLY A 389 7.88 9.24 12.68
N ASP A 390 7.07 9.68 11.70
CA ASP A 390 5.95 10.59 11.93
C ASP A 390 4.70 9.81 12.37
N PRO A 391 4.03 10.16 13.47
CA PRO A 391 2.75 9.54 13.83
C PRO A 391 1.67 9.84 12.80
N VAL A 392 0.97 8.81 12.34
CA VAL A 392 -0.06 8.91 11.30
C VAL A 392 -1.43 8.52 11.83
N PHE A 393 -1.53 7.45 12.62
CA PHE A 393 -2.79 7.00 13.20
C PHE A 393 -2.63 6.60 14.67
N ALA A 394 -3.66 6.88 15.46
CA ALA A 394 -3.83 6.33 16.79
C ALA A 394 -5.31 6.05 17.06
N VAL A 395 -5.63 4.86 17.54
CA VAL A 395 -7.00 4.43 17.87
C VAL A 395 -7.02 3.54 19.11
N SER A 396 -8.21 3.37 19.69
CA SER A 396 -8.50 2.34 20.70
C SER A 396 -9.58 1.43 20.14
N ASP A 397 -9.26 0.17 19.90
CA ASP A 397 -10.18 -0.82 19.32
C ASP A 397 -9.99 -2.19 19.99
N PRO A 398 -11.02 -2.75 20.67
CA PRO A 398 -10.88 -3.96 21.49
C PRO A 398 -11.18 -5.27 20.72
N ASP A 399 -11.54 -5.21 19.43
CA ASP A 399 -12.16 -6.35 18.75
C ASP A 399 -11.22 -7.55 18.59
N LEU A 400 -9.93 -7.30 18.34
CA LEU A 400 -8.90 -8.34 18.35
C LEU A 400 -7.82 -7.97 19.36
N SER A 401 -7.60 -8.83 20.35
CA SER A 401 -6.65 -8.59 21.44
C SER A 401 -5.31 -9.31 21.27
N SER A 402 -5.22 -10.24 20.32
CA SER A 402 -4.00 -11.00 20.04
C SER A 402 -3.94 -11.51 18.60
N GLY A 403 -2.75 -11.87 18.16
CA GLY A 403 -2.48 -12.47 16.85
C GLY A 403 -1.04 -12.22 16.41
N THR A 404 -0.68 -12.70 15.23
CA THR A 404 0.65 -12.50 14.65
C THR A 404 0.72 -11.24 13.76
N ILE A 405 1.84 -11.07 13.08
CA ILE A 405 2.05 -10.06 12.03
C ILE A 405 2.03 -10.72 10.64
N ALA A 406 1.66 -9.92 9.63
CA ALA A 406 1.83 -10.28 8.23
C ALA A 406 2.28 -9.09 7.39
N LEU A 407 3.05 -9.35 6.35
CA LEU A 407 3.38 -8.39 5.29
C LEU A 407 2.28 -8.47 4.24
N TYR A 408 1.74 -7.34 3.78
CA TYR A 408 0.60 -7.30 2.86
C TYR A 408 0.92 -6.51 1.60
N SER A 409 0.45 -7.01 0.45
CA SER A 409 0.50 -6.26 -0.80
C SER A 409 -0.51 -6.71 -1.84
N GLN A 410 -0.87 -5.78 -2.72
CA GLN A 410 -1.57 -6.00 -3.98
C GLN A 410 -0.65 -6.03 -5.20
N ASP A 411 0.63 -5.65 -5.06
CA ASP A 411 1.52 -5.36 -6.19
C ASP A 411 3.00 -5.62 -5.83
N ALA A 412 3.92 -5.36 -6.76
CA ALA A 412 5.34 -5.56 -6.57
C ALA A 412 5.90 -4.69 -5.43
N VAL A 413 6.52 -5.33 -4.44
CA VAL A 413 7.06 -4.63 -3.25
C VAL A 413 8.21 -5.43 -2.64
N LYS A 414 9.16 -4.72 -2.02
CA LYS A 414 10.19 -5.29 -1.15
C LYS A 414 9.91 -4.94 0.29
N PHE A 415 10.07 -5.93 1.16
CA PHE A 415 10.09 -5.77 2.60
C PHE A 415 11.48 -6.11 3.13
N ASP A 416 11.97 -5.30 4.05
CA ASP A 416 13.25 -5.50 4.72
C ASP A 416 13.18 -5.05 6.19
N ASN A 417 14.19 -5.42 6.98
CA ASN A 417 14.37 -5.04 8.39
C ASN A 417 13.10 -5.21 9.23
N VAL A 418 12.40 -6.35 9.08
CA VAL A 418 11.20 -6.64 9.87
C VAL A 418 11.63 -6.93 11.31
N LEU A 419 11.22 -6.08 12.24
CA LEU A 419 11.47 -6.19 13.66
C LEU A 419 10.15 -6.37 14.40
N VAL A 420 9.96 -7.50 15.08
CA VAL A 420 8.87 -7.72 16.04
C VAL A 420 9.46 -7.67 17.44
N ASP A 421 9.09 -6.69 18.24
CA ASP A 421 9.66 -6.43 19.56
C ASP A 421 8.54 -6.36 20.62
N VAL A 422 8.92 -6.34 21.90
CA VAL A 422 7.98 -5.96 22.96
C VAL A 422 7.38 -4.58 22.67
N SER A 423 6.19 -4.32 23.20
CA SER A 423 5.59 -2.99 23.12
C SER A 423 6.55 -1.95 23.70
N ASP A 424 6.50 -0.72 23.18
CA ASP A 424 7.41 0.34 23.65
C ASP A 424 7.25 0.51 25.16
N PRO A 425 8.32 0.36 25.97
CA PRO A 425 8.22 0.47 27.42
C PRO A 425 8.20 1.92 27.92
N ASN A 426 8.47 2.89 27.04
CA ASN A 426 8.51 4.30 27.40
C ASN A 426 7.10 4.91 27.37
N PRO A 427 6.85 5.98 28.14
CA PRO A 427 5.63 6.76 28.00
C PRO A 427 5.48 7.29 26.58
N THR A 428 4.37 6.97 25.90
CA THR A 428 4.06 7.51 24.57
C THR A 428 2.73 8.25 24.58
N LEU A 429 2.60 9.24 23.70
CA LEU A 429 1.35 9.90 23.37
C LEU A 429 1.34 10.09 21.86
N VAL A 430 0.27 9.64 21.21
CA VAL A 430 0.02 9.89 19.79
C VAL A 430 -1.37 10.49 19.63
N VAL A 431 -1.45 11.66 19.00
CA VAL A 431 -2.70 12.38 18.75
C VAL A 431 -3.51 11.65 17.69
N SER A 432 -4.74 11.30 18.05
CA SER A 432 -5.68 10.53 17.25
C SER A 432 -6.60 11.43 16.41
N THR A 433 -7.16 12.48 17.01
CA THR A 433 -8.17 13.31 16.34
C THR A 433 -8.06 14.76 16.81
N PRO A 434 -8.13 15.73 15.88
CA PRO A 434 -7.99 15.56 14.43
C PRO A 434 -6.65 14.97 14.01
N LEU A 435 -6.66 14.25 12.89
CA LEU A 435 -5.46 13.73 12.24
C LEU A 435 -4.64 14.87 11.63
N ALA A 436 -3.33 14.69 11.53
CA ALA A 436 -2.50 15.58 10.73
C ALA A 436 -2.97 15.57 9.26
N TYR A 437 -2.84 16.71 8.58
CA TYR A 437 -3.25 16.87 7.17
C TYR A 437 -4.74 16.56 6.90
N SER A 438 -5.61 16.71 7.90
CA SER A 438 -7.05 16.49 7.75
C SER A 438 -7.82 17.79 7.59
N VAL A 439 -9.03 17.68 7.07
CA VAL A 439 -10.01 18.77 7.04
C VAL A 439 -11.29 18.35 7.75
N GLN A 440 -11.65 19.12 8.78
CA GLN A 440 -12.94 19.05 9.45
C GLN A 440 -13.92 20.04 8.83
N THR A 441 -15.15 19.57 8.60
CA THR A 441 -16.23 20.39 8.04
C THR A 441 -16.95 21.22 9.10
N GLY A 442 -16.91 20.79 10.36
CA GLY A 442 -17.42 21.52 11.52
C GLY A 442 -16.37 22.43 12.16
N ASN A 443 -16.80 23.18 13.18
CA ASN A 443 -15.92 24.02 14.00
C ASN A 443 -15.57 23.41 15.36
N ALA A 444 -16.37 22.47 15.88
CA ALA A 444 -16.10 21.82 17.15
C ALA A 444 -14.90 20.89 17.01
N VAL A 445 -13.88 21.08 17.83
CA VAL A 445 -12.67 20.25 17.85
C VAL A 445 -12.65 19.43 19.13
N THR A 446 -12.60 18.12 18.98
CA THR A 446 -12.30 17.20 20.08
C THR A 446 -10.86 16.75 19.93
N GLY A 447 -10.02 17.06 20.91
CA GLY A 447 -8.67 16.51 20.99
C GLY A 447 -8.69 15.11 21.54
N SER A 448 -8.08 14.15 20.85
CA SER A 448 -7.96 12.77 21.34
C SER A 448 -6.56 12.22 21.15
N ALA A 449 -6.13 11.30 22.02
CA ALA A 449 -4.83 10.65 21.92
C ALA A 449 -4.83 9.24 22.54
N ALA A 450 -4.05 8.34 21.94
CA ALA A 450 -3.68 7.07 22.55
C ALA A 450 -2.41 7.26 23.38
N VAL A 451 -2.45 6.85 24.65
CA VAL A 451 -1.38 7.04 25.63
C VAL A 451 -0.96 5.69 26.22
N THR A 452 0.32 5.34 26.06
CA THR A 452 0.90 4.13 26.67
C THR A 452 1.85 4.48 27.81
N ASN A 453 2.02 3.55 28.75
CA ASN A 453 2.94 3.66 29.90
C ASN A 453 2.83 4.98 30.66
N ARG A 454 1.60 5.47 30.88
CA ARG A 454 1.35 6.70 31.64
C ARG A 454 2.00 6.60 33.04
N PRO A 455 2.88 7.55 33.43
CA PRO A 455 3.47 7.54 34.77
C PRO A 455 2.39 7.61 35.87
N VAL A 456 2.63 6.93 36.99
CA VAL A 456 1.71 6.96 38.14
C VAL A 456 1.51 8.40 38.62
N GLY A 457 0.25 8.82 38.71
CA GLY A 457 -0.12 10.20 39.08
C GLY A 457 0.10 11.23 37.96
N GLY A 458 0.44 10.80 36.74
CA GLY A 458 0.55 11.65 35.56
C GLY A 458 -0.81 12.05 34.98
N SER A 459 -0.80 13.09 34.13
CA SER A 459 -1.98 13.67 33.46
C SER A 459 -1.77 13.78 31.95
N VAL A 460 -2.87 13.98 31.23
CA VAL A 460 -2.87 14.28 29.79
C VAL A 460 -3.55 15.62 29.60
N ASP A 461 -2.91 16.51 28.84
CA ASP A 461 -3.47 17.80 28.46
C ASP A 461 -3.46 17.97 26.94
N PHE A 462 -4.41 18.74 26.42
CA PHE A 462 -4.44 19.11 25.02
C PHE A 462 -4.41 20.63 24.84
N GLU A 463 -3.85 21.07 23.73
CA GLU A 463 -3.85 22.46 23.26
C GLU A 463 -4.18 22.49 21.78
N PHE A 464 -5.04 23.41 21.35
CA PHE A 464 -5.33 23.65 19.94
C PHE A 464 -5.26 25.14 19.65
N ALA A 465 -4.61 25.54 18.56
CA ALA A 465 -4.42 26.95 18.19
C ALA A 465 -3.81 27.82 19.33
N GLY A 466 -2.89 27.25 20.12
CA GLY A 466 -2.29 27.90 21.28
C GLY A 466 -3.22 28.10 22.49
N THR A 467 -4.41 27.50 22.47
CA THR A 467 -5.39 27.58 23.56
C THR A 467 -5.54 26.21 24.24
N PRO A 468 -5.46 26.12 25.58
CA PRO A 468 -5.70 24.87 26.29
C PRO A 468 -7.12 24.35 26.07
N CYS A 469 -7.25 23.05 25.85
CA CYS A 469 -8.55 22.37 25.80
C CYS A 469 -9.10 22.14 27.23
N ALA A 470 -10.32 21.63 27.32
CA ALA A 470 -10.90 21.15 28.57
C ALA A 470 -10.07 20.01 29.18
N VAL A 471 -10.37 19.67 30.43
CA VAL A 471 -9.70 18.57 31.13
C VAL A 471 -9.89 17.27 30.36
N ALA A 472 -8.78 16.59 30.03
CA ALA A 472 -8.83 15.33 29.33
C ALA A 472 -9.44 14.22 30.20
N THR A 473 -10.28 13.40 29.58
CA THR A 473 -10.93 12.25 30.21
C THR A 473 -10.53 10.97 29.49
N GLU A 474 -10.16 9.95 30.27
CA GLU A 474 -9.87 8.62 29.75
C GLU A 474 -11.18 7.85 29.50
N THR A 475 -11.45 7.45 28.25
CA THR A 475 -12.72 6.84 27.86
C THR A 475 -12.52 5.63 26.94
N PRO A 476 -12.90 4.41 27.38
CA PRO A 476 -13.31 4.05 28.75
C PRO A 476 -12.20 4.24 29.79
N PRO A 477 -12.52 4.36 31.10
CA PRO A 477 -11.50 4.40 32.14
C PRO A 477 -10.59 3.16 32.10
N GLY A 478 -9.27 3.37 32.07
CA GLY A 478 -8.27 2.30 31.98
C GLY A 478 -7.87 1.91 30.55
N SER A 479 -8.48 2.52 29.52
CA SER A 479 -8.14 2.26 28.11
C SER A 479 -6.81 2.89 27.66
N GLY A 480 -6.32 3.90 28.37
CA GLY A 480 -5.24 4.77 27.89
C GLY A 480 -5.64 5.69 26.72
N PHE A 481 -6.91 5.73 26.32
CA PHE A 481 -7.41 6.63 25.29
C PHE A 481 -8.06 7.87 25.93
N TYR A 482 -7.50 9.04 25.63
CA TYR A 482 -7.90 10.31 26.23
C TYR A 482 -8.61 11.20 25.23
N THR A 483 -9.64 11.91 25.70
CA THR A 483 -10.40 12.89 24.91
C THR A 483 -10.59 14.18 25.68
N ALA A 484 -10.59 15.32 24.99
CA ALA A 484 -10.89 16.64 25.54
C ALA A 484 -11.64 17.51 24.53
N ASP A 485 -12.57 18.34 25.01
CA ASP A 485 -13.19 19.39 24.19
C ASP A 485 -12.21 20.55 24.02
N CYS A 486 -11.80 20.83 22.78
CA CYS A 486 -10.90 21.93 22.41
C CYS A 486 -11.68 23.17 21.92
N GLY A 487 -13.00 23.18 22.09
CA GLY A 487 -13.87 24.29 21.77
C GLY A 487 -14.16 24.41 20.28
N ALA A 488 -14.49 25.63 19.86
CA ALA A 488 -14.88 25.96 18.50
C ALA A 488 -13.94 27.01 17.89
N PRO A 489 -12.71 26.61 17.49
CA PRO A 489 -11.75 27.50 16.84
C PRO A 489 -12.33 28.17 15.58
N VAL A 490 -11.71 29.29 15.19
CA VAL A 490 -12.08 30.02 13.98
C VAL A 490 -11.78 29.18 12.73
N GLN A 491 -12.55 29.42 11.66
CA GLN A 491 -12.27 28.81 10.36
C GLN A 491 -10.85 29.14 9.91
N GLY A 492 -10.18 28.14 9.36
CA GLY A 492 -8.83 28.32 8.85
C GLY A 492 -8.02 27.04 8.90
N ASP A 493 -6.77 27.19 8.50
CA ASP A 493 -5.82 26.09 8.41
C ASP A 493 -4.69 26.28 9.42
N TYR A 494 -4.51 25.28 10.30
CA TYR A 494 -3.59 25.34 11.43
C TYR A 494 -2.37 24.46 11.13
N PHE A 495 -1.31 25.07 10.59
CA PHE A 495 -0.15 24.35 10.03
C PHE A 495 1.20 24.78 10.59
N LEU A 496 1.27 25.88 11.36
CA LEU A 496 2.50 26.26 12.04
C LEU A 496 2.64 25.47 13.34
N ALA A 497 3.88 25.12 13.70
CA ALA A 497 4.18 24.49 14.98
C ALA A 497 3.61 25.34 16.15
N GLY A 498 2.94 24.69 17.09
CA GLY A 498 2.19 25.34 18.17
C GLY A 498 0.73 25.69 17.83
N GLN A 499 0.31 25.58 16.57
CA GLN A 499 -1.06 25.88 16.15
C GLN A 499 -1.93 24.64 15.95
N GLY A 500 -1.32 23.48 15.65
CA GLY A 500 -2.04 22.23 15.45
C GLY A 500 -2.68 21.70 16.73
N LEU A 501 -3.22 20.46 16.68
CA LEU A 501 -3.61 19.78 17.90
C LEU A 501 -2.39 19.18 18.57
N ARG A 502 -2.13 19.60 19.80
CA ARG A 502 -1.01 19.15 20.61
C ARG A 502 -1.53 18.36 21.79
N GLY A 503 -0.96 17.19 22.01
CA GLY A 503 -1.16 16.41 23.23
C GLY A 503 0.11 16.40 24.09
N PHE A 504 -0.05 16.51 25.40
CA PHE A 504 1.04 16.44 26.36
C PHE A 504 0.75 15.38 27.41
N LEU A 505 1.64 14.41 27.53
CA LEU A 505 1.68 13.48 28.64
C LEU A 505 2.61 14.03 29.71
N ARG A 506 2.09 14.21 30.93
CA ARG A 506 2.83 14.77 32.05
C ARG A 506 3.02 13.78 33.18
N ASN A 507 4.13 13.92 33.90
CA ASN A 507 4.36 13.22 35.16
C ASN A 507 3.63 13.90 36.34
N SER A 508 3.73 13.31 37.54
CA SER A 508 3.10 13.82 38.77
C SER A 508 3.62 15.20 39.24
N SER A 509 4.74 15.67 38.69
CA SER A 509 5.29 17.02 38.92
C SER A 509 4.98 17.99 37.77
N SER A 510 4.03 17.63 36.89
CA SER A 510 3.59 18.40 35.72
C SER A 510 4.64 18.59 34.61
N GLY A 511 5.77 17.88 34.67
CA GLY A 511 6.77 17.86 33.59
C GLY A 511 6.30 17.01 32.41
N VAL A 512 6.50 17.48 31.17
CA VAL A 512 6.15 16.74 29.95
C VAL A 512 7.14 15.58 29.77
N VAL A 513 6.61 14.37 29.60
CA VAL A 513 7.39 13.14 29.37
C VAL A 513 7.19 12.58 27.95
N ALA A 514 6.07 12.92 27.30
CA ALA A 514 5.83 12.67 25.88
C ALA A 514 4.88 13.75 25.33
N SER A 515 4.99 14.03 24.05
CA SER A 515 4.08 14.95 23.36
C SER A 515 4.04 14.62 21.88
N ASP A 516 2.94 14.98 21.25
CA ASP A 516 2.75 14.86 19.81
C ASP A 516 1.91 16.03 19.31
N GLU A 517 2.09 16.39 18.03
CA GLU A 517 1.41 17.50 17.38
C GLU A 517 0.97 17.13 15.97
N ASN A 518 -0.35 17.09 15.76
CA ASN A 518 -0.93 16.96 14.44
C ASN A 518 -1.05 18.35 13.79
N LEU A 519 -0.22 18.58 12.78
CA LEU A 519 -0.18 19.79 11.97
C LEU A 519 -1.11 19.72 10.75
N ARG A 520 -1.32 20.87 10.11
CA ARG A 520 -2.12 21.05 8.88
C ARG A 520 -3.58 20.59 9.08
N VAL A 521 -4.14 20.95 10.22
CA VAL A 521 -5.55 20.66 10.55
C VAL A 521 -6.42 21.80 10.02
N GLY A 522 -7.27 21.48 9.05
CA GLY A 522 -8.27 22.39 8.51
C GLY A 522 -9.56 22.39 9.33
N ILE A 523 -10.08 23.57 9.68
CA ILE A 523 -11.34 23.74 10.42
C ILE A 523 -12.35 24.49 9.57
N GLN A 524 -13.61 24.02 9.56
CA GLN A 524 -14.69 24.51 8.70
C GLN A 524 -14.27 24.57 7.23
N GLY A 525 -13.56 23.54 6.77
CA GLY A 525 -13.16 23.37 5.38
C GLY A 525 -14.13 22.49 4.59
N ASN A 526 -13.75 22.17 3.35
CA ASN A 526 -14.50 21.25 2.51
C ASN A 526 -13.69 19.97 2.27
N ASN A 527 -14.38 18.85 2.42
CA ASN A 527 -13.79 17.53 2.28
C ASN A 527 -14.61 16.75 1.23
N TYR A 528 -13.97 16.47 0.10
CA TYR A 528 -14.56 15.94 -1.12
C TYR A 528 -14.17 14.47 -1.30
N ILE A 529 -15.13 13.65 -1.70
CA ILE A 529 -14.87 12.31 -2.25
C ILE A 529 -15.04 12.39 -3.76
N THR A 530 -14.07 11.91 -4.55
CA THR A 530 -14.26 11.73 -6.00
C THR A 530 -14.63 10.27 -6.28
N VAL A 531 -15.83 10.04 -6.82
CA VAL A 531 -16.36 8.70 -7.14
C VAL A 531 -16.45 8.56 -8.66
N GLY A 532 -15.84 7.51 -9.21
CA GLY A 532 -15.94 7.26 -10.64
C GLY A 532 -15.15 6.05 -11.10
N ASP A 533 -14.83 6.03 -12.39
CA ASP A 533 -14.15 4.93 -13.06
C ASP A 533 -12.63 5.18 -13.22
N SER A 534 -12.01 4.58 -14.25
CA SER A 534 -10.59 4.75 -14.57
C SER A 534 -10.19 6.20 -14.88
N ILE A 535 -11.12 7.04 -15.35
CA ILE A 535 -10.84 8.44 -15.61
C ILE A 535 -10.72 9.21 -14.30
N THR A 536 -11.63 8.97 -13.34
CA THR A 536 -11.55 9.54 -11.99
C THR A 536 -10.31 9.06 -11.25
N LEU A 537 -9.95 7.79 -11.43
CA LEU A 537 -8.72 7.21 -10.88
C LEU A 537 -7.45 7.92 -11.39
N GLY A 538 -7.50 8.60 -12.54
CA GLY A 538 -6.32 9.24 -13.13
C GLY A 538 -5.51 8.35 -14.06
N THR A 539 -6.10 7.27 -14.61
CA THR A 539 -5.34 6.33 -15.46
C THR A 539 -4.67 7.05 -16.63
N PHE A 540 -3.38 6.79 -16.84
CA PHE A 540 -2.48 7.42 -17.82
C PHE A 540 -2.09 8.88 -17.56
N ASP A 541 -2.31 9.36 -16.33
CA ASP A 541 -1.68 10.58 -15.82
C ASP A 541 -0.25 10.28 -15.36
N PHE A 542 0.70 10.35 -16.30
CA PHE A 542 2.10 9.99 -16.03
C PHE A 542 2.97 11.18 -15.63
N TYR A 543 2.40 12.36 -15.42
CA TYR A 543 3.15 13.55 -15.05
C TYR A 543 3.13 13.70 -13.53
N THR A 544 4.23 13.41 -12.85
CA THR A 544 4.24 13.39 -11.37
C THR A 544 4.16 14.78 -10.73
N GLY A 545 4.50 15.83 -11.49
CA GLY A 545 4.61 17.21 -10.99
C GLY A 545 3.31 17.87 -10.50
N ASP A 546 2.14 17.25 -10.68
CA ASP A 546 0.86 17.72 -10.15
C ASP A 546 0.06 16.66 -9.36
N ASN A 547 0.70 15.55 -8.98
CA ASN A 547 0.08 14.48 -8.18
C ASN A 547 0.30 14.62 -6.67
N LEU A 548 1.00 15.68 -6.26
CA LEU A 548 1.21 16.06 -4.86
C LEU A 548 0.58 17.43 -4.61
N SER A 549 -0.32 17.55 -3.62
CA SER A 549 -0.86 18.87 -3.27
C SER A 549 0.22 19.71 -2.60
N LEU A 550 0.21 21.02 -2.83
CA LEU A 550 1.22 21.95 -2.30
C LEU A 550 1.31 21.93 -0.77
N ASP A 551 0.22 21.52 -0.12
CA ASP A 551 0.10 21.47 1.31
C ASP A 551 0.31 20.09 1.93
N GLY A 552 0.62 19.09 1.10
CA GLY A 552 0.93 17.72 1.50
C GLY A 552 -0.26 16.89 1.97
N ARG A 553 -1.50 17.37 1.83
CA ARG A 553 -2.72 16.60 2.15
C ARG A 553 -2.92 15.42 1.22
N ILE A 554 -2.49 15.56 -0.03
CA ILE A 554 -2.61 14.52 -1.06
C ILE A 554 -1.22 14.11 -1.50
N ILE A 555 -0.92 12.82 -1.39
CA ILE A 555 0.28 12.19 -1.94
C ILE A 555 -0.18 11.04 -2.82
N GLY A 556 -0.03 11.20 -4.12
CA GLY A 556 -0.38 10.21 -5.12
C GLY A 556 0.59 10.18 -6.29
N GLN A 557 0.35 9.26 -7.22
CA GLN A 557 1.11 9.14 -8.47
C GLN A 557 0.34 9.57 -9.70
N GLN A 558 -0.98 9.82 -9.58
CA GLN A 558 -1.86 10.11 -10.70
C GLN A 558 -3.16 10.80 -10.25
N GLY A 559 -3.80 11.49 -11.19
CA GLY A 559 -5.18 11.95 -11.06
C GLY A 559 -5.31 13.42 -10.70
N PHE A 560 -6.47 13.97 -11.01
CA PHE A 560 -6.71 15.42 -10.90
C PHE A 560 -6.87 15.93 -9.46
N GLN A 561 -6.93 15.05 -8.46
CA GLN A 561 -7.34 15.36 -7.08
C GLN A 561 -6.36 16.31 -6.38
N ALA A 562 -5.05 16.05 -6.47
CA ALA A 562 -4.03 16.89 -5.86
C ALA A 562 -4.08 18.32 -6.40
N ARG A 563 -4.13 18.47 -7.72
CA ARG A 563 -4.26 19.78 -8.36
C ARG A 563 -5.59 20.46 -8.06
N LEU A 564 -6.70 19.72 -8.02
CA LEU A 564 -8.02 20.27 -7.68
C LEU A 564 -8.05 20.80 -6.24
N ASP A 565 -7.39 20.12 -5.31
CA ASP A 565 -7.22 20.57 -3.92
C ASP A 565 -6.56 21.95 -3.85
N ASP A 566 -5.44 22.13 -4.56
CA ASP A 566 -4.71 23.39 -4.63
C ASP A 566 -5.55 24.51 -5.26
N LEU A 567 -6.25 24.22 -6.36
CA LEU A 567 -7.12 25.18 -7.04
C LEU A 567 -8.25 25.65 -6.12
N LEU A 568 -8.97 24.72 -5.49
CA LEU A 568 -10.08 25.05 -4.61
C LEU A 568 -9.59 25.79 -3.35
N THR A 569 -8.43 25.42 -2.81
CA THR A 569 -7.81 26.13 -1.68
C THR A 569 -7.51 27.57 -2.06
N ALA A 570 -6.92 27.79 -3.24
CA ALA A 570 -6.62 29.13 -3.75
C ALA A 570 -7.89 29.95 -4.05
N ALA A 571 -8.92 29.32 -4.62
CA ALA A 571 -10.14 30.00 -5.04
C ALA A 571 -11.07 30.36 -3.86
N THR A 572 -11.11 29.51 -2.83
CA THR A 572 -12.06 29.66 -1.71
C THR A 572 -11.41 30.19 -0.43
N ALA A 573 -10.08 30.13 -0.31
CA ALA A 573 -9.32 30.37 0.92
C ALA A 573 -9.77 29.49 2.11
N LEU A 574 -10.43 28.36 1.81
CA LEU A 574 -10.83 27.35 2.78
C LEU A 574 -9.79 26.23 2.80
N PRO A 575 -9.65 25.50 3.93
CA PRO A 575 -8.97 24.21 3.92
C PRO A 575 -9.74 23.23 3.03
N ILE A 576 -9.06 22.59 2.09
CA ILE A 576 -9.63 21.60 1.17
C ILE A 576 -8.96 20.25 1.40
N GLN A 577 -9.71 19.17 1.18
CA GLN A 577 -9.19 17.82 1.01
C GLN A 577 -10.00 17.11 -0.08
N VAL A 578 -9.33 16.52 -1.08
CA VAL A 578 -9.96 15.78 -2.17
C VAL A 578 -9.48 14.33 -2.21
N PHE A 579 -10.34 13.38 -1.85
CA PHE A 579 -10.04 11.94 -1.87
C PHE A 579 -10.29 11.32 -3.25
N ASN A 580 -9.44 10.38 -3.65
CA ASN A 580 -9.61 9.56 -4.86
C ASN A 580 -10.25 8.21 -4.53
N GLU A 581 -11.47 7.98 -5.02
CA GLU A 581 -12.19 6.70 -4.93
C GLU A 581 -12.59 6.19 -6.33
N GLY A 582 -11.80 6.55 -7.35
CA GLY A 582 -11.95 6.02 -8.70
C GLY A 582 -11.58 4.54 -8.76
N VAL A 583 -12.36 3.73 -9.48
CA VAL A 583 -12.04 2.32 -9.71
C VAL A 583 -12.11 2.01 -11.20
N GLY A 584 -10.98 1.60 -11.78
CA GLY A 584 -10.90 1.27 -13.19
C GLY A 584 -11.96 0.24 -13.61
N GLY A 585 -12.66 0.51 -14.71
CA GLY A 585 -13.69 -0.39 -15.26
C GLY A 585 -15.10 -0.25 -14.65
N ASP A 586 -15.28 0.50 -13.57
CA ASP A 586 -16.57 0.59 -12.89
C ASP A 586 -17.69 1.12 -13.79
N LYS A 587 -18.81 0.40 -13.77
CA LYS A 587 -20.13 0.85 -14.21
C LYS A 587 -20.91 1.35 -13.00
N THR A 588 -22.03 2.04 -13.25
CA THR A 588 -22.95 2.43 -12.18
C THR A 588 -23.48 1.24 -11.35
N THR A 589 -23.58 0.05 -11.95
CA THR A 589 -23.97 -1.18 -11.26
C THR A 589 -22.94 -1.64 -10.23
N ASP A 590 -21.65 -1.44 -10.53
CA ASP A 590 -20.56 -1.86 -9.65
C ASP A 590 -20.46 -0.91 -8.48
N THR A 591 -20.50 0.41 -8.74
CA THR A 591 -20.47 1.43 -7.70
C THR A 591 -21.65 1.32 -6.72
N LEU A 592 -22.83 0.87 -7.16
CA LEU A 592 -23.96 0.61 -6.25
C LEU A 592 -23.64 -0.40 -5.16
N THR A 593 -22.75 -1.36 -5.43
CA THR A 593 -22.31 -2.36 -4.44
C THR A 593 -21.25 -1.81 -3.47
N ARG A 594 -20.61 -0.69 -3.80
CA ARG A 594 -19.44 -0.14 -3.09
C ARG A 594 -19.71 1.16 -2.36
N ILE A 595 -20.73 1.91 -2.76
CA ILE A 595 -20.95 3.27 -2.28
C ILE A 595 -21.06 3.37 -0.75
N ASN A 596 -21.64 2.37 -0.09
CA ASN A 596 -21.76 2.38 1.36
C ASN A 596 -20.40 2.27 2.06
N SER A 597 -19.50 1.36 1.63
CA SER A 597 -18.16 1.27 2.21
C SER A 597 -17.26 2.43 1.81
N ILE A 598 -17.47 3.05 0.63
CA ILE A 598 -16.81 4.32 0.28
C ILE A 598 -17.22 5.42 1.27
N LEU A 599 -18.52 5.58 1.54
CA LEU A 599 -18.99 6.63 2.46
C LEU A 599 -18.60 6.36 3.92
N GLU A 600 -18.59 5.09 4.34
CA GLU A 600 -18.11 4.65 5.65
C GLU A 600 -16.65 5.08 5.89
N ARG A 601 -15.80 4.98 4.86
CA ARG A 601 -14.39 5.40 4.92
C ARG A 601 -14.21 6.90 5.08
N HIS A 602 -15.20 7.70 4.73
CA HIS A 602 -15.12 9.16 4.68
C HIS A 602 -16.22 9.83 5.50
N PRO A 603 -16.33 9.54 6.82
CA PRO A 603 -17.43 10.05 7.63
C PRO A 603 -17.42 11.58 7.72
N GLY A 604 -16.23 12.20 7.71
CA GLY A 604 -16.03 13.64 7.79
C GLY A 604 -16.28 14.43 6.51
N SER A 605 -16.47 13.78 5.35
CA SER A 605 -16.69 14.47 4.07
C SER A 605 -18.05 15.17 4.01
N ASN A 606 -18.14 16.27 3.27
CA ASN A 606 -19.39 16.99 3.02
C ASN A 606 -19.78 17.04 1.54
N ASN A 607 -18.85 16.75 0.63
CA ASN A 607 -19.09 16.81 -0.81
C ASN A 607 -18.70 15.49 -1.51
N VAL A 608 -19.41 15.15 -2.57
CA VAL A 608 -19.04 14.07 -3.51
C VAL A 608 -19.04 14.61 -4.94
N LEU A 609 -17.95 14.37 -5.66
CA LEU A 609 -17.82 14.64 -7.09
C LEU A 609 -17.95 13.30 -7.83
N MET A 610 -18.96 13.16 -8.68
CA MET A 610 -19.28 11.90 -9.34
C MET A 610 -19.15 12.00 -10.86
N MET A 611 -18.43 11.04 -11.45
CA MET A 611 -18.33 10.86 -12.91
C MET A 611 -18.34 9.37 -13.24
N LEU A 612 -19.46 8.89 -13.80
CA LEU A 612 -19.70 7.49 -14.18
C LEU A 612 -20.49 7.45 -15.48
N GLY A 613 -20.29 6.40 -16.29
CA GLY A 613 -21.06 6.16 -17.51
C GLY A 613 -20.23 5.73 -18.72
N THR A 614 -18.91 5.94 -18.68
CA THR A 614 -18.06 5.54 -19.81
C THR A 614 -18.06 4.03 -19.98
N ASN A 615 -17.97 3.25 -18.89
CA ASN A 615 -18.02 1.80 -18.94
C ASN A 615 -19.46 1.28 -19.09
N ASP A 616 -20.48 2.00 -18.61
CA ASP A 616 -21.89 1.66 -18.83
C ASP A 616 -22.23 1.64 -20.33
N SER A 617 -21.60 2.52 -21.12
CA SER A 617 -21.76 2.62 -22.59
C SER A 617 -20.97 1.55 -23.37
N SER A 618 -20.19 0.72 -22.67
CA SER A 618 -19.26 -0.24 -23.27
C SER A 618 -19.73 -1.70 -23.12
N GLY A 619 -19.08 -2.59 -23.87
CA GLY A 619 -19.34 -4.03 -23.87
C GLY A 619 -20.40 -4.47 -24.89
N ALA A 620 -20.72 -5.77 -24.90
CA ALA A 620 -21.67 -6.34 -25.86
C ALA A 620 -23.13 -5.86 -25.64
N THR A 621 -23.45 -5.44 -24.42
CA THR A 621 -24.77 -4.91 -24.04
C THR A 621 -24.61 -3.69 -23.15
N PRO A 622 -24.45 -2.48 -23.72
CA PRO A 622 -24.48 -1.23 -22.99
C PRO A 622 -25.76 -1.08 -22.15
N LEU A 623 -25.70 -0.34 -21.04
CA LEU A 623 -26.90 -0.08 -20.25
C LEU A 623 -27.86 0.83 -21.03
N THR A 624 -29.16 0.59 -20.88
CA THR A 624 -30.15 1.54 -21.40
C THR A 624 -30.12 2.84 -20.59
N GLN A 625 -30.47 3.97 -21.22
CA GLN A 625 -30.57 5.26 -20.55
C GLN A 625 -31.42 5.21 -19.27
N THR A 626 -32.55 4.50 -19.28
CA THR A 626 -33.43 4.37 -18.12
C THR A 626 -32.78 3.63 -16.96
N VAL A 627 -32.06 2.54 -17.25
CA VAL A 627 -31.35 1.76 -16.22
C VAL A 627 -30.22 2.58 -15.63
N PHE A 628 -29.42 3.24 -16.48
CA PHE A 628 -28.36 4.15 -16.06
C PHE A 628 -28.90 5.27 -15.15
N GLN A 629 -29.99 5.94 -15.55
CA GLN A 629 -30.62 6.98 -14.74
C GLN A 629 -31.09 6.47 -13.37
N THR A 630 -31.68 5.27 -13.34
CA THR A 630 -32.16 4.64 -12.10
C THR A 630 -31.01 4.34 -11.15
N ASN A 631 -29.89 3.81 -11.68
CA ASN A 631 -28.70 3.53 -10.89
C ASN A 631 -28.09 4.83 -10.34
N MET A 632 -27.89 5.84 -11.19
CA MET A 632 -27.37 7.14 -10.80
C MET A 632 -28.24 7.81 -9.73
N GLN A 633 -29.57 7.82 -9.89
CA GLN A 633 -30.47 8.38 -8.88
C GLN A 633 -30.38 7.63 -7.55
N SER A 634 -30.20 6.31 -7.59
CA SER A 634 -30.01 5.49 -6.38
C SER A 634 -28.71 5.85 -5.66
N LEU A 635 -27.61 6.02 -6.40
CA LEU A 635 -26.33 6.48 -5.84
C LEU A 635 -26.48 7.87 -5.19
N VAL A 636 -27.11 8.82 -5.89
CA VAL A 636 -27.40 10.17 -5.37
C VAL A 636 -28.22 10.11 -4.09
N ASN A 637 -29.30 9.31 -4.07
CA ASN A 637 -30.15 9.16 -2.89
C ASN A 637 -29.37 8.62 -1.68
N THR A 638 -28.48 7.64 -1.90
CA THR A 638 -27.63 7.09 -0.83
C THR A 638 -26.69 8.16 -0.26
N MET A 639 -25.99 8.92 -1.10
CA MET A 639 -25.02 9.93 -0.65
C MET A 639 -25.71 11.12 0.03
N THR A 640 -26.79 11.63 -0.57
CA THR A 640 -27.59 12.73 -0.01
C THR A 640 -28.27 12.33 1.30
N GLY A 641 -28.72 11.07 1.41
CA GLY A 641 -29.24 10.50 2.66
C GLY A 641 -28.24 10.48 3.80
N GLN A 642 -26.93 10.50 3.50
CA GLN A 642 -25.84 10.67 4.47
C GLN A 642 -25.37 12.14 4.60
N GLY A 643 -26.16 13.10 4.13
CA GLY A 643 -25.90 14.53 4.28
C GLY A 643 -24.83 15.10 3.35
N LYS A 644 -24.42 14.36 2.30
CA LYS A 644 -23.42 14.83 1.34
C LYS A 644 -24.05 15.69 0.25
N THR A 645 -23.37 16.75 -0.17
CA THR A 645 -23.69 17.49 -1.40
C THR A 645 -23.07 16.76 -2.59
N VAL A 646 -23.91 16.35 -3.54
CA VAL A 646 -23.47 15.53 -4.69
C VAL A 646 -23.41 16.37 -5.96
N TRP A 647 -22.24 16.43 -6.58
CA TRP A 647 -22.00 17.06 -7.88
C TRP A 647 -21.81 15.98 -8.94
N VAL A 648 -22.54 16.07 -10.06
CA VAL A 648 -22.46 15.06 -11.13
C VAL A 648 -21.98 15.70 -12.43
N ALA A 649 -20.84 15.24 -12.93
CA ALA A 649 -20.33 15.65 -14.25
C ALA A 649 -21.10 14.94 -15.38
N LYS A 650 -21.20 15.60 -16.53
CA LYS A 650 -21.55 14.91 -17.78
C LYS A 650 -20.34 14.15 -18.29
N VAL A 651 -20.58 12.91 -18.69
CA VAL A 651 -19.61 11.90 -19.12
C VAL A 651 -18.85 12.37 -20.37
N PRO A 652 -17.51 12.24 -20.43
CA PRO A 652 -16.72 12.59 -21.61
C PRO A 652 -17.05 11.73 -22.84
N PRO A 653 -16.72 12.17 -24.06
CA PRO A 653 -16.91 11.39 -25.27
C PRO A 653 -15.81 10.34 -25.43
N VAL A 654 -16.03 9.33 -26.27
CA VAL A 654 -15.01 8.39 -26.74
C VAL A 654 -14.54 8.84 -28.12
N LEU A 655 -13.24 9.03 -28.28
CA LEU A 655 -12.63 9.61 -29.47
C LEU A 655 -11.80 8.55 -30.25
N PRO A 656 -11.67 8.62 -31.58
CA PRO A 656 -12.34 9.57 -32.46
C PRO A 656 -13.85 9.36 -32.50
N PHE A 657 -14.63 10.43 -32.46
CA PHE A 657 -16.09 10.38 -32.34
C PHE A 657 -16.72 9.64 -33.51
N ALA A 658 -16.27 9.93 -34.73
CA ALA A 658 -16.77 9.31 -35.96
C ALA A 658 -16.72 7.76 -35.90
N THR A 659 -15.65 7.20 -35.31
CA THR A 659 -15.50 5.73 -35.16
C THR A 659 -16.24 5.15 -33.96
N ASN A 660 -16.75 6.01 -33.06
CA ASN A 660 -17.45 5.63 -31.83
C ASN A 660 -18.88 6.20 -31.78
N ALA A 661 -19.48 6.54 -32.92
CA ALA A 661 -20.75 7.27 -32.99
C ALA A 661 -21.89 6.60 -32.20
N THR A 662 -22.02 5.28 -32.25
CA THR A 662 -23.04 4.53 -31.48
C THR A 662 -22.79 4.65 -29.98
N ARG A 663 -21.55 4.45 -29.52
CA ARG A 663 -21.20 4.57 -28.10
C ARG A 663 -21.39 6.00 -27.59
N ASN A 664 -21.03 6.99 -28.40
CA ASN A 664 -21.26 8.39 -28.06
C ASN A 664 -22.74 8.78 -28.05
N ALA A 665 -23.59 8.14 -28.87
CA ALA A 665 -25.03 8.32 -28.79
C ALA A 665 -25.59 7.79 -27.46
N ASP A 666 -25.10 6.65 -26.97
CA ASP A 666 -25.46 6.13 -25.64
C ASP A 666 -24.99 7.09 -24.53
N ILE A 667 -23.76 7.60 -24.61
CA ILE A 667 -23.22 8.59 -23.66
C ILE A 667 -24.03 9.89 -23.66
N GLN A 668 -24.48 10.39 -24.82
CA GLN A 668 -25.38 11.55 -24.89
C GLN A 668 -26.75 11.25 -24.24
N GLY A 669 -27.26 10.03 -24.40
CA GLY A 669 -28.42 9.53 -23.66
C GLY A 669 -28.18 9.58 -22.16
N TYR A 670 -27.03 9.12 -21.68
CA TYR A 670 -26.64 9.19 -20.26
C TYR A 670 -26.51 10.62 -19.76
N ASN A 671 -25.92 11.52 -20.55
CA ASN A 671 -25.81 12.94 -20.22
C ASN A 671 -27.18 13.64 -20.17
N THR A 672 -28.14 13.17 -20.97
CA THR A 672 -29.55 13.59 -20.86
C THR A 672 -30.19 13.06 -19.58
N ALA A 673 -29.93 11.78 -19.24
CA ALA A 673 -30.39 11.19 -17.99
C ALA A 673 -29.83 11.89 -16.74
N ILE A 674 -28.55 12.28 -16.75
CA ILE A 674 -27.91 13.07 -15.68
C ILE A 674 -28.66 14.39 -15.47
N GLY A 675 -29.04 15.07 -16.56
CA GLY A 675 -29.84 16.30 -16.49
C GLY A 675 -31.25 16.11 -15.90
N GLY A 676 -31.74 14.87 -15.83
CA GLY A 676 -33.01 14.51 -15.20
C GLY A 676 -32.90 14.02 -13.76
N LEU A 677 -31.71 13.99 -13.16
CA LEU A 677 -31.51 13.61 -11.76
C LEU A 677 -32.00 14.72 -10.81
N THR A 678 -32.43 14.30 -9.62
CA THR A 678 -32.83 15.21 -8.53
C THR A 678 -31.89 15.07 -7.34
N GLY A 679 -31.71 16.13 -6.55
CA GLY A 679 -30.82 16.13 -5.38
C GLY A 679 -29.33 16.32 -5.69
N ILE A 680 -28.98 16.70 -6.92
CA ILE A 680 -27.60 16.95 -7.35
C ILE A 680 -27.34 18.44 -7.59
N GLN A 681 -26.06 18.81 -7.54
CA GLN A 681 -25.50 20.00 -8.19
C GLN A 681 -24.93 19.62 -9.56
N ALA A 682 -24.97 20.55 -10.50
CA ALA A 682 -24.43 20.32 -11.84
C ALA A 682 -22.90 20.40 -11.82
N GLY A 683 -22.22 19.32 -12.19
CA GLY A 683 -20.78 19.31 -12.43
C GLY A 683 -20.42 19.75 -13.85
N PRO A 684 -19.14 19.60 -14.24
CA PRO A 684 -18.64 19.96 -15.56
C PRO A 684 -19.32 19.22 -16.70
N ASN A 685 -19.31 19.82 -17.88
CA ASN A 685 -19.74 19.17 -19.11
C ASN A 685 -18.55 18.67 -19.93
N PHE A 686 -17.94 17.55 -19.52
CA PHE A 686 -16.77 17.01 -20.19
C PHE A 686 -17.05 16.59 -21.64
N PHE A 687 -18.28 16.13 -21.94
CA PHE A 687 -18.68 15.85 -23.31
C PHE A 687 -18.48 17.06 -24.21
N ALA A 688 -19.12 18.18 -23.87
CA ALA A 688 -19.05 19.40 -24.67
C ALA A 688 -17.66 20.05 -24.68
N PHE A 689 -16.85 19.82 -23.65
CA PHE A 689 -15.48 20.29 -23.66
C PHE A 689 -14.64 19.48 -24.66
N PHE A 690 -14.55 18.16 -24.52
CA PHE A 690 -13.67 17.36 -25.38
C PHE A 690 -14.23 17.15 -26.80
N TYR A 691 -15.52 17.40 -26.98
CA TYR A 691 -16.21 17.43 -28.26
C TYR A 691 -16.94 18.77 -28.43
N ASP A 692 -16.36 19.67 -29.23
CA ASP A 692 -17.00 20.93 -29.60
C ASP A 692 -17.79 20.73 -30.92
N ASP A 693 -19.06 21.13 -30.95
CA ASP A 693 -19.90 21.06 -32.17
C ASP A 693 -20.15 22.44 -32.80
N ASN A 694 -19.48 23.48 -32.29
CA ASN A 694 -19.68 24.88 -32.66
C ASN A 694 -21.16 25.32 -32.67
N GLY A 695 -22.03 24.65 -31.91
CA GLY A 695 -23.42 25.03 -31.70
C GLY A 695 -24.32 24.94 -32.94
N THR A 696 -23.99 24.14 -33.96
CA THR A 696 -24.80 24.04 -35.20
C THR A 696 -25.42 22.64 -35.41
N PRO A 697 -26.74 22.46 -35.19
CA PRO A 697 -27.40 21.19 -35.44
C PRO A 697 -27.43 20.84 -36.94
N GLY A 698 -26.90 19.67 -37.31
CA GLY A 698 -27.15 19.05 -38.63
C GLY A 698 -26.17 19.34 -39.76
N ILE A 699 -24.96 19.83 -39.48
CA ILE A 699 -23.86 19.87 -40.46
C ILE A 699 -22.85 18.78 -40.10
N THR A 700 -22.51 17.92 -41.05
CA THR A 700 -21.79 16.64 -40.84
C THR A 700 -20.38 16.63 -41.43
N THR A 701 -19.58 17.71 -41.32
CA THR A 701 -18.23 17.72 -41.94
C THR A 701 -17.11 18.45 -41.20
N ASP A 702 -17.35 19.11 -40.06
CA ASP A 702 -16.34 19.90 -39.37
C ASP A 702 -16.21 19.42 -37.90
N ASP A 703 -15.45 18.35 -37.63
CA ASP A 703 -15.40 17.69 -36.30
C ASP A 703 -14.25 18.23 -35.41
N TYR A 704 -14.60 18.91 -34.31
CA TYR A 704 -13.71 19.60 -33.35
C TYR A 704 -13.39 18.75 -32.11
N GLU A 705 -12.78 17.58 -32.32
CA GLU A 705 -12.43 16.66 -31.22
C GLU A 705 -11.03 16.92 -30.65
N ARG A 706 -10.92 16.97 -29.32
CA ARG A 706 -9.64 17.22 -28.63
C ARG A 706 -8.86 15.93 -28.31
N LEU A 707 -8.79 14.99 -29.26
CA LEU A 707 -8.13 13.68 -29.07
C LEU A 707 -6.64 13.78 -28.69
N SER A 708 -5.96 14.88 -29.04
CA SER A 708 -4.57 15.10 -28.66
C SER A 708 -4.37 15.24 -27.14
N LEU A 709 -5.44 15.50 -26.37
CA LEU A 709 -5.47 15.50 -24.89
C LEU A 709 -5.73 14.12 -24.27
N PHE A 710 -5.81 13.07 -25.09
CA PHE A 710 -6.06 11.70 -24.63
C PHE A 710 -4.82 10.84 -24.85
N HIS A 711 -4.53 9.96 -23.89
CA HIS A 711 -3.51 8.94 -24.06
C HIS A 711 -3.96 7.93 -25.12
N ASP A 712 -5.15 7.36 -24.91
CA ASP A 712 -5.80 6.45 -25.86
C ASP A 712 -7.08 7.08 -26.46
N LYS A 713 -8.12 6.27 -26.69
CA LYS A 713 -9.42 6.70 -27.23
C LYS A 713 -10.42 7.15 -26.17
N LEU A 714 -10.11 6.93 -24.89
CA LEU A 714 -11.04 7.04 -23.77
C LEU A 714 -10.46 7.84 -22.61
N HIS A 715 -9.18 7.64 -22.30
CA HIS A 715 -8.51 8.18 -21.13
C HIS A 715 -7.75 9.47 -21.49
N PRO A 716 -8.05 10.60 -20.82
CA PRO A 716 -7.24 11.80 -20.89
C PRO A 716 -5.78 11.50 -20.51
N ASN A 717 -4.82 12.12 -21.21
CA ASN A 717 -3.41 12.13 -20.77
C ASN A 717 -3.21 13.15 -19.64
N ALA A 718 -1.98 13.36 -19.17
CA ALA A 718 -1.69 14.29 -18.07
C ALA A 718 -2.22 15.72 -18.31
N LEU A 719 -2.07 16.27 -19.53
CA LEU A 719 -2.65 17.58 -19.85
C LEU A 719 -4.19 17.54 -19.84
N GLY A 720 -4.79 16.44 -20.31
CA GLY A 720 -6.22 16.22 -20.21
C GLY A 720 -6.73 16.13 -18.77
N GLN A 721 -6.00 15.47 -17.87
CA GLN A 721 -6.32 15.37 -16.44
C GLN A 721 -6.19 16.73 -15.73
N ARG A 722 -5.18 17.52 -16.09
CA ARG A 722 -5.06 18.93 -15.69
C ARG A 722 -6.29 19.73 -16.09
N ILE A 723 -6.81 19.53 -17.30
CA ILE A 723 -8.04 20.18 -17.74
C ILE A 723 -9.26 19.68 -16.95
N LEU A 724 -9.32 18.39 -16.58
CA LEU A 724 -10.39 17.88 -15.73
C LEU A 724 -10.45 18.62 -14.39
N SER A 725 -9.30 18.85 -13.74
CA SER A 725 -9.26 19.66 -12.50
C SER A 725 -9.71 21.11 -12.72
N ASP A 726 -9.30 21.77 -13.81
CA ASP A 726 -9.75 23.14 -14.12
C ASP A 726 -11.27 23.21 -14.30
N GLN A 727 -11.84 22.25 -15.01
CA GLN A 727 -13.28 22.21 -15.25
C GLN A 727 -14.06 21.94 -13.96
N TRP A 728 -13.57 21.03 -13.10
CA TRP A 728 -14.14 20.81 -11.77
C TRP A 728 -14.09 22.05 -10.90
N ASP A 729 -12.94 22.73 -10.83
CA ASP A 729 -12.78 24.00 -10.11
C ASP A 729 -13.80 25.02 -10.61
N ASN A 730 -13.89 25.24 -11.93
CA ASN A 730 -14.85 26.17 -12.54
C ASN A 730 -16.31 25.85 -12.17
N ALA A 731 -16.70 24.57 -12.16
CA ALA A 731 -18.04 24.16 -11.78
C ALA A 731 -18.34 24.42 -10.29
N LEU A 732 -17.34 24.25 -9.43
CA LEU A 732 -17.47 24.38 -7.98
C LEU A 732 -17.38 25.84 -7.51
N THR A 733 -16.62 26.68 -8.21
CA THR A 733 -16.32 28.06 -7.79
C THR A 733 -17.00 29.13 -8.66
N GLY A 734 -17.56 28.74 -9.82
CA GLY A 734 -18.05 29.67 -10.83
C GLY A 734 -16.94 30.31 -11.67
N GLY A 735 -15.72 29.77 -11.60
CA GLY A 735 -14.60 30.15 -12.46
C GLY A 735 -14.84 29.85 -13.94
N VAL A 736 -13.93 30.34 -14.78
CA VAL A 736 -13.90 30.06 -16.23
C VAL A 736 -12.50 29.77 -16.76
N THR A 737 -11.52 29.60 -15.86
CA THR A 737 -10.12 29.47 -16.23
C THR A 737 -9.85 28.05 -16.68
N VAL A 738 -9.13 27.90 -17.78
CA VAL A 738 -8.65 26.61 -18.27
C VAL A 738 -7.17 26.75 -18.56
N SER A 739 -6.39 25.74 -18.17
CA SER A 739 -4.98 25.64 -18.52
C SER A 739 -4.79 25.80 -20.02
N PHE A 740 -3.68 26.39 -20.41
CA PHE A 740 -3.33 26.51 -21.82
C PHE A 740 -3.31 25.11 -22.46
N TYR A 741 -3.84 25.02 -23.67
CA TYR A 741 -3.77 23.85 -24.55
C TYR A 741 -3.82 24.33 -25.99
N LEU A 742 -3.33 23.49 -26.90
CA LEU A 742 -3.35 23.77 -28.33
C LEU A 742 -4.71 23.37 -28.88
N ASP A 743 -5.42 24.33 -29.46
CA ASP A 743 -6.62 24.03 -30.21
C ASP A 743 -6.23 23.60 -31.63
N ARG A 744 -6.98 22.64 -32.19
CA ARG A 744 -6.80 22.15 -33.57
C ARG A 744 -5.39 21.61 -33.89
N LEU A 745 -4.77 20.87 -32.97
CA LEU A 745 -3.54 20.15 -33.31
C LEU A 745 -3.82 19.15 -34.43
N CYS A 746 -3.24 19.40 -35.59
CA CYS A 746 -3.43 18.67 -36.83
C CYS A 746 -2.08 18.11 -37.31
N ASN A 747 -2.09 16.84 -37.74
CA ASN A 747 -1.03 16.26 -38.54
C ASN A 747 -1.52 16.17 -40.00
N ARG A 748 -0.88 16.90 -40.91
CA ARG A 748 -1.26 16.95 -42.33
C ARG A 748 -1.06 15.66 -43.11
N LEU A 749 -0.26 14.73 -42.59
CA LEU A 749 -0.14 13.39 -43.17
C LEU A 749 -1.39 12.54 -42.92
N VAL A 750 -2.11 12.83 -41.84
CA VAL A 750 -3.37 12.16 -41.50
C VAL A 750 -4.58 12.94 -42.00
N SER A 751 -4.55 14.28 -41.93
CA SER A 751 -5.61 15.17 -42.42
C SER A 751 -5.05 16.30 -43.29
N ALA A 752 -5.08 16.10 -44.62
CA ALA A 752 -4.40 16.96 -45.59
C ALA A 752 -4.88 18.42 -45.63
N ASP A 753 -6.15 18.67 -45.31
CA ASP A 753 -6.75 20.01 -45.31
C ASP A 753 -6.98 20.59 -43.91
N CYS A 754 -6.69 19.81 -42.86
CA CYS A 754 -7.03 20.12 -41.46
C CYS A 754 -8.49 20.62 -41.28
N SER A 755 -9.38 20.26 -42.22
CA SER A 755 -10.76 20.72 -42.30
C SER A 755 -11.76 19.58 -42.09
N ALA A 756 -11.32 18.32 -42.26
CA ALA A 756 -12.13 17.13 -42.04
C ALA A 756 -11.40 16.14 -41.10
N VAL A 757 -12.03 15.83 -39.96
CA VAL A 757 -11.74 14.69 -39.06
C VAL A 757 -10.40 14.75 -38.30
N SER A 758 -10.52 14.86 -36.97
CA SER A 758 -9.47 14.50 -35.99
C SER A 758 -9.32 12.97 -35.98
N PRO A 759 -8.14 12.42 -36.30
CA PRO A 759 -7.14 12.38 -35.25
C PRO A 759 -5.75 12.69 -35.79
N THR A 760 -5.11 13.70 -35.23
CA THR A 760 -3.65 13.64 -35.21
C THR A 760 -3.24 12.36 -34.44
N ASN A 761 -2.29 11.61 -34.99
CA ASN A 761 -1.59 10.59 -34.20
C ASN A 761 -0.66 11.24 -33.18
N HIS A 762 -0.35 12.54 -33.31
CA HIS A 762 0.41 13.31 -32.33
C HIS A 762 -0.43 13.63 -31.10
N LYS A 763 0.24 13.78 -29.96
CA LYS A 763 -0.39 14.10 -28.68
C LYS A 763 0.19 15.39 -28.13
N GLN A 764 -0.65 16.21 -27.51
CA GLN A 764 -0.17 17.30 -26.67
C GLN A 764 -0.19 16.83 -25.22
N ASN A 765 0.88 17.06 -24.47
CA ASN A 765 1.03 16.47 -23.15
C ASN A 765 1.94 17.31 -22.23
N LEU A 766 1.96 16.94 -20.95
CA LEU A 766 2.95 17.35 -19.98
C LEU A 766 4.00 16.24 -19.91
N LEU A 767 5.28 16.58 -20.09
CA LEU A 767 6.38 15.62 -20.06
C LEU A 767 7.43 16.04 -19.02
N GLU A 768 8.07 15.05 -18.44
CA GLU A 768 9.17 15.19 -17.50
C GLU A 768 10.32 14.22 -17.85
N VAL A 769 11.42 14.28 -17.10
CA VAL A 769 12.52 13.32 -17.29
C VAL A 769 11.99 11.91 -17.01
N GLY A 770 12.27 10.98 -17.92
CA GLY A 770 11.73 9.63 -17.92
C GLY A 770 10.49 9.44 -18.80
N SER A 771 9.80 10.51 -19.22
CA SER A 771 8.63 10.38 -20.08
C SER A 771 8.99 9.97 -21.51
N PRO A 772 8.19 9.10 -22.15
CA PRO A 772 8.24 8.90 -23.60
C PRO A 772 7.90 10.19 -24.35
N TYR A 773 8.63 10.50 -25.42
CA TYR A 773 8.47 11.77 -26.15
C TYR A 773 7.93 11.62 -27.58
N TYR A 774 7.90 10.41 -28.12
CA TYR A 774 7.14 10.08 -29.32
C TYR A 774 5.91 9.25 -28.99
N VAL A 775 4.92 9.26 -29.88
CA VAL A 775 3.67 8.48 -29.72
C VAL A 775 3.80 7.01 -30.10
N ASP A 776 4.86 6.65 -30.82
CA ASP A 776 5.08 5.35 -31.44
C ASP A 776 6.45 4.72 -31.09
N GLN A 777 7.21 5.35 -30.20
CA GLN A 777 8.49 4.84 -29.69
C GLN A 777 8.52 4.82 -28.16
N VAL A 778 9.39 3.99 -27.62
CA VAL A 778 9.59 3.82 -26.16
C VAL A 778 10.79 4.61 -25.62
N TYR A 779 11.41 5.45 -26.44
CA TYR A 779 12.52 6.31 -26.01
C TYR A 779 12.03 7.40 -25.06
N THR A 780 12.85 7.73 -24.06
CA THR A 780 12.50 8.66 -22.97
C THR A 780 13.45 9.84 -22.89
N LEU A 781 12.95 10.92 -22.30
CA LEU A 781 13.72 12.13 -22.00
C LEU A 781 14.69 11.85 -20.85
N THR A 782 15.99 12.14 -21.03
CA THR A 782 17.00 12.01 -19.97
C THR A 782 17.40 13.36 -19.39
N SER A 783 17.13 14.46 -20.09
CA SER A 783 17.30 15.83 -19.58
C SER A 783 16.37 16.81 -20.31
N ILE A 784 15.74 17.71 -19.54
CA ILE A 784 14.92 18.80 -20.05
C ILE A 784 15.55 20.14 -19.60
N PRO A 785 15.97 21.00 -20.55
CA PRO A 785 16.43 22.35 -20.22
C PRO A 785 15.38 23.16 -19.45
N ALA A 786 15.82 23.95 -18.46
CA ALA A 786 14.93 24.76 -17.63
C ALA A 786 14.03 25.72 -18.44
N VAL A 787 14.51 26.19 -19.60
CA VAL A 787 13.73 27.06 -20.50
C VAL A 787 12.48 26.36 -21.06
N LEU A 788 12.46 25.02 -21.12
CA LEU A 788 11.33 24.23 -21.62
C LEU A 788 10.41 23.71 -20.50
N ALA A 789 10.78 23.92 -19.22
CA ALA A 789 9.99 23.45 -18.09
C ALA A 789 8.59 24.06 -18.10
N GLY A 790 7.56 23.24 -17.83
CA GLY A 790 6.16 23.66 -17.82
C GLY A 790 5.55 24.00 -19.19
N GLY A 791 6.27 23.77 -20.29
CA GLY A 791 5.72 23.88 -21.64
C GLY A 791 4.79 22.72 -22.00
N ILE A 792 3.94 22.94 -23.01
CA ILE A 792 3.10 21.89 -23.61
C ILE A 792 3.87 21.22 -24.71
N TRP A 793 4.05 19.91 -24.59
CA TRP A 793 4.84 19.12 -25.53
C TRP A 793 3.93 18.53 -26.59
N ILE A 794 4.30 18.68 -27.86
CA ILE A 794 3.71 17.91 -28.96
C ILE A 794 4.60 16.69 -29.18
N GLN A 795 4.10 15.53 -28.76
CA GLN A 795 4.67 14.22 -29.06
C GLN A 795 4.34 13.88 -30.51
N THR A 796 5.35 13.92 -31.38
CA THR A 796 5.23 13.55 -32.79
C THR A 796 5.34 12.03 -32.96
N ALA A 797 5.02 11.52 -34.15
CA ALA A 797 5.33 10.14 -34.50
C ALA A 797 6.73 10.06 -35.14
N ASP A 798 7.58 9.20 -34.61
CA ASP A 798 8.94 9.05 -35.13
C ASP A 798 8.96 8.31 -36.47
N ALA A 799 7.96 7.46 -36.74
CA ALA A 799 7.76 6.85 -38.06
C ALA A 799 7.56 7.89 -39.19
N GLU A 800 7.29 9.16 -38.84
CA GLU A 800 7.11 10.28 -39.77
C GLU A 800 8.39 11.12 -39.92
N SER A 801 9.54 10.66 -39.41
CA SER A 801 10.83 11.38 -39.45
C SER A 801 11.32 11.69 -40.86
N THR A 802 10.82 11.01 -41.90
CA THR A 802 11.18 11.27 -43.29
C THR A 802 10.26 12.25 -44.01
N ASP A 803 9.33 12.91 -43.31
CA ASP A 803 8.38 13.82 -43.95
C ASP A 803 9.06 15.00 -44.66
N THR A 804 8.68 15.26 -45.90
CA THR A 804 9.25 16.33 -46.75
C THR A 804 8.27 17.47 -47.01
N ASN A 805 7.07 17.43 -46.44
CA ASN A 805 6.03 18.40 -46.75
C ASN A 805 6.38 19.79 -46.20
N ALA A 806 5.96 20.84 -46.90
CA ALA A 806 6.17 22.22 -46.45
C ALA A 806 5.33 22.57 -45.19
N SER A 807 4.33 21.75 -44.89
CA SER A 807 3.42 21.90 -43.76
C SER A 807 3.05 20.50 -43.27
N TYR A 808 3.29 20.26 -41.99
CA TYR A 808 3.22 18.95 -41.34
C TYR A 808 2.40 19.03 -40.06
N ILE A 809 2.76 19.93 -39.15
CA ILE A 809 2.02 20.17 -37.89
C ILE A 809 1.36 21.55 -37.97
N ASP A 810 0.04 21.59 -37.80
CA ASP A 810 -0.71 22.83 -37.66
C ASP A 810 -1.45 22.86 -36.33
N PHE A 811 -1.53 24.03 -35.71
CA PHE A 811 -2.36 24.28 -34.55
C PHE A 811 -2.73 25.76 -34.48
N SER A 812 -3.71 26.09 -33.65
CA SER A 812 -4.13 27.47 -33.40
C SER A 812 -3.94 27.83 -31.94
N VAL A 813 -3.58 29.10 -31.71
CA VAL A 813 -3.43 29.67 -30.37
C VAL A 813 -4.18 30.99 -30.27
N ASP A 814 -4.77 31.24 -29.11
CA ASP A 814 -5.59 32.42 -28.82
C ASP A 814 -4.77 33.61 -28.28
N ARG A 815 -3.47 33.42 -28.07
CA ARG A 815 -2.55 34.39 -27.45
C ARG A 815 -1.14 34.29 -28.06
N PRO A 816 -0.27 35.30 -27.85
CA PRO A 816 1.14 35.15 -28.17
C PRO A 816 1.76 33.99 -27.41
N ILE A 817 2.66 33.27 -28.08
CA ILE A 817 3.36 32.10 -27.54
C ILE A 817 4.82 32.09 -28.00
N THR A 818 5.64 31.28 -27.36
CA THR A 818 6.94 30.83 -27.88
C THR A 818 6.83 29.37 -28.27
N VAL A 819 7.16 29.05 -29.52
CA VAL A 819 7.32 27.68 -30.01
C VAL A 819 8.78 27.32 -29.98
N TYR A 820 9.13 26.23 -29.32
CA TYR A 820 10.44 25.61 -29.37
C TYR A 820 10.35 24.34 -30.22
N VAL A 821 11.33 24.12 -31.07
CA VAL A 821 11.49 22.90 -31.87
C VAL A 821 12.81 22.26 -31.47
N ALA A 822 12.72 21.07 -30.88
CA ALA A 822 13.88 20.25 -30.56
C ALA A 822 14.12 19.29 -31.75
N TYR A 823 15.17 19.55 -32.52
CA TYR A 823 15.50 18.88 -33.77
C TYR A 823 16.77 18.05 -33.62
N ASP A 824 16.91 16.95 -34.37
CA ASP A 824 18.07 16.06 -34.31
C ASP A 824 19.40 16.84 -34.43
N ALA A 825 20.20 16.81 -33.37
CA ALA A 825 21.49 17.50 -33.31
C ALA A 825 22.55 16.84 -34.22
N GLY A 826 22.34 15.59 -34.65
CA GLY A 826 23.15 14.85 -35.61
C GLY A 826 22.87 15.18 -37.07
N ALA A 827 21.80 15.95 -37.35
CA ALA A 827 21.41 16.26 -38.72
C ALA A 827 22.47 17.03 -39.51
N ILE A 828 22.54 16.75 -40.82
CA ILE A 828 23.50 17.39 -41.73
C ILE A 828 23.08 18.84 -42.04
N ALA A 829 21.77 19.09 -42.20
CA ALA A 829 21.23 20.41 -42.47
C ALA A 829 19.81 20.56 -41.92
N LEU A 830 19.49 21.75 -41.43
CA LEU A 830 18.15 22.13 -41.00
C LEU A 830 17.23 22.41 -42.19
N PRO A 831 15.93 22.08 -42.11
CA PRO A 831 14.97 22.50 -43.11
C PRO A 831 14.80 24.02 -43.12
N ASP A 832 14.51 24.59 -44.28
CA ASP A 832 14.46 26.05 -44.51
C ASP A 832 13.45 26.75 -43.59
N TRP A 833 12.40 26.06 -43.17
CA TRP A 833 11.38 26.60 -42.25
C TRP A 833 11.90 26.72 -40.80
N LEU A 834 12.91 25.94 -40.41
CA LEU A 834 13.51 25.93 -39.07
C LEU A 834 14.85 26.68 -39.02
N ASN A 835 15.56 26.75 -40.15
CA ASN A 835 16.89 27.34 -40.24
C ASN A 835 16.86 28.86 -39.94
N PRO A 836 17.61 29.34 -38.91
CA PRO A 836 17.65 30.77 -38.55
C PRO A 836 18.10 31.74 -39.65
N ALA A 837 18.75 31.25 -40.71
CA ALA A 837 19.14 32.06 -41.85
C ALA A 837 17.99 32.32 -42.85
N THR A 838 16.93 31.51 -42.82
CA THR A 838 15.82 31.52 -43.79
C THR A 838 14.45 31.64 -43.15
N SER A 839 14.33 31.49 -41.83
CA SER A 839 13.09 31.59 -41.08
C SER A 839 13.17 32.61 -39.92
N GLY A 840 12.11 32.68 -39.10
CA GLY A 840 12.07 33.50 -37.88
C GLY A 840 12.58 32.78 -36.63
N PHE A 841 13.01 31.53 -36.75
CA PHE A 841 13.54 30.75 -35.64
C PHE A 841 14.95 31.24 -35.27
N VAL A 842 15.27 31.14 -33.98
CA VAL A 842 16.60 31.42 -33.44
C VAL A 842 17.10 30.20 -32.68
N ASP A 843 18.41 30.01 -32.64
CA ASP A 843 19.07 29.00 -31.81
C ASP A 843 18.86 29.34 -30.32
N ALA A 844 18.26 28.42 -29.55
CA ALA A 844 18.00 28.61 -28.12
C ALA A 844 19.21 28.22 -27.25
N GLY A 845 20.28 27.68 -27.83
CA GLY A 845 21.56 27.39 -27.18
C GLY A 845 21.52 26.20 -26.21
N VAL A 846 20.50 25.36 -26.28
CA VAL A 846 20.27 24.24 -25.37
C VAL A 846 19.89 22.97 -26.11
N ASN A 847 20.09 21.82 -25.47
CA ASN A 847 19.71 20.51 -25.99
C ASN A 847 18.73 19.82 -25.03
N VAL A 848 17.72 19.17 -25.58
CA VAL A 848 17.00 18.09 -24.89
C VAL A 848 17.81 16.81 -25.07
N LEU A 849 18.02 16.04 -24.00
CA LEU A 849 18.74 14.77 -24.07
C LEU A 849 17.75 13.60 -23.97
N THR A 850 18.06 12.51 -24.65
CA THR A 850 17.20 11.31 -24.74
C THR A 850 18.01 10.05 -24.48
N ASN A 851 17.34 8.88 -24.46
CA ASN A 851 17.99 7.58 -24.50
C ASN A 851 17.95 6.91 -25.89
N ASP A 852 17.53 7.65 -26.93
CA ASP A 852 17.56 7.18 -28.32
C ASP A 852 19.01 7.07 -28.78
N PRO A 853 19.49 5.88 -29.19
CA PRO A 853 20.88 5.68 -29.59
C PRO A 853 21.23 6.38 -30.91
N LEU A 854 20.25 6.70 -31.75
CA LEU A 854 20.46 7.44 -33.00
C LEU A 854 20.44 8.95 -32.75
N THR A 855 19.54 9.40 -31.90
CA THR A 855 19.33 10.82 -31.60
C THR A 855 19.49 11.12 -30.09
N PRO A 856 20.71 10.99 -29.51
CA PRO A 856 20.93 11.17 -28.07
C PRO A 856 20.75 12.62 -27.60
N ALA A 857 20.73 13.58 -28.54
CA ALA A 857 20.49 14.99 -28.28
C ALA A 857 19.64 15.61 -29.39
N LEU A 858 18.64 16.38 -28.98
CA LEU A 858 17.83 17.23 -29.85
C LEU A 858 18.19 18.69 -29.55
N HIS A 859 18.75 19.39 -30.52
CA HIS A 859 19.11 20.80 -30.41
C HIS A 859 17.88 21.70 -30.58
N VAL A 860 17.76 22.72 -29.74
CA VAL A 860 16.52 23.49 -29.60
C VAL A 860 16.60 24.83 -30.32
N TYR A 861 15.60 25.09 -31.16
CA TYR A 861 15.35 26.38 -31.79
C TYR A 861 14.05 26.98 -31.28
N SER A 862 13.89 28.30 -31.28
CA SER A 862 12.67 28.96 -30.82
C SER A 862 12.19 30.08 -31.72
N GLN A 863 10.89 30.31 -31.76
CA GLN A 863 10.28 31.46 -32.43
C GLN A 863 9.05 31.93 -31.65
N VAL A 864 8.89 33.25 -31.54
CA VAL A 864 7.68 33.86 -30.98
C VAL A 864 6.61 33.98 -32.07
N PHE A 865 5.40 33.52 -31.78
CA PHE A 865 4.24 33.66 -32.64
C PHE A 865 3.20 34.56 -31.96
N THR A 866 2.50 35.37 -32.75
CA THR A 866 1.29 36.07 -32.29
C THR A 866 0.11 35.10 -32.27
N ALA A 867 -0.98 35.48 -31.60
CA ALA A 867 -2.25 34.74 -31.68
C ALA A 867 -2.65 34.47 -33.14
N GLY A 868 -3.13 33.26 -33.42
CA GLY A 868 -3.49 32.81 -34.76
C GLY A 868 -3.02 31.38 -35.07
N ALA A 869 -3.01 31.05 -36.35
CA ALA A 869 -2.55 29.75 -36.85
C ALA A 869 -1.02 29.67 -36.86
N VAL A 870 -0.49 28.54 -36.43
CA VAL A 870 0.91 28.16 -36.52
C VAL A 870 1.03 26.92 -37.39
N SER A 871 1.99 26.92 -38.31
CA SER A 871 2.26 25.80 -39.21
C SER A 871 3.76 25.53 -39.23
N LEU A 872 4.14 24.28 -38.95
CA LEU A 872 5.51 23.79 -38.96
C LEU A 872 5.69 22.78 -40.11
N GLY A 873 6.82 22.82 -40.79
CA GLY A 873 7.10 21.93 -41.93
C GLY A 873 7.64 20.57 -41.50
N GLY A 874 7.72 19.64 -42.45
CA GLY A 874 8.26 18.30 -42.25
C GLY A 874 9.73 18.28 -41.82
N ASN A 875 10.13 17.19 -41.18
CA ASN A 875 11.47 16.97 -40.63
C ASN A 875 12.57 17.05 -41.71
N LEU A 876 12.28 16.54 -42.91
CA LEU A 876 13.13 16.59 -44.11
C LEU A 876 12.53 17.46 -45.22
N ALA A 877 11.74 18.48 -44.86
CA ALA A 877 11.27 19.49 -45.82
C ALA A 877 12.46 20.18 -46.52
N THR A 878 12.18 20.93 -47.59
CA THR A 878 13.20 21.63 -48.40
C THR A 878 14.29 22.27 -47.51
N GLY A 879 15.55 21.94 -47.77
CA GLY A 879 16.72 22.35 -46.99
C GLY A 879 17.22 21.31 -45.98
N GLY A 880 16.32 20.46 -45.46
CA GLY A 880 16.61 19.50 -44.40
C GLY A 880 17.25 18.21 -44.89
N SER A 881 18.24 17.68 -44.18
CA SER A 881 18.85 16.38 -44.48
C SER A 881 19.58 15.77 -43.30
N GLY A 882 19.60 14.44 -43.23
CA GLY A 882 20.43 13.68 -42.29
C GLY A 882 19.90 13.59 -40.86
N ALA A 883 18.66 14.00 -40.59
CA ALA A 883 18.00 13.70 -39.32
C ALA A 883 17.54 12.24 -39.29
N ASP A 884 17.87 11.53 -38.22
CA ASP A 884 17.53 10.12 -38.01
C ASP A 884 16.16 9.95 -37.31
N SER A 885 15.81 10.88 -36.42
CA SER A 885 14.52 10.89 -35.69
C SER A 885 13.71 12.16 -35.99
N ASN A 886 12.40 12.13 -35.71
CA ASN A 886 11.51 13.28 -35.94
C ASN A 886 11.73 14.38 -34.90
N TYR A 887 11.35 15.63 -35.18
CA TYR A 887 11.47 16.71 -34.21
C TYR A 887 10.35 16.68 -33.16
N LEU A 888 10.59 17.30 -32.02
CA LEU A 888 9.59 17.59 -30.98
C LEU A 888 9.27 19.07 -30.94
N VAL A 889 8.08 19.40 -30.47
CA VAL A 889 7.67 20.80 -30.27
C VAL A 889 7.31 21.03 -28.82
N VAL A 890 7.75 22.15 -28.26
CA VAL A 890 7.31 22.64 -26.95
C VAL A 890 6.69 24.01 -27.14
N VAL A 891 5.48 24.21 -26.62
CA VAL A 891 4.77 25.49 -26.72
C VAL A 891 4.61 26.09 -25.33
N GLN A 892 5.05 27.34 -25.17
CA GLN A 892 4.94 28.11 -23.93
C GLN A 892 4.18 29.41 -24.16
N GLN A 893 3.36 29.78 -23.17
CA GLN A 893 2.67 31.07 -23.11
C GLN A 893 3.62 32.21 -22.70
#